data_AF-A0A522S3V0-F1
#
_entry.id   AF-A0A522S3V0-F1
#
_cell.length_a   1.000
_cell.length_b   1.000
_cell.length_c   1.000
_cell.angle_alpha   90.00
_cell.angle_beta   90.00
_cell.angle_gamma   90.00
#
_symmetry.space_group_name_H-M   'P 1'
#
loop_
_entity.id
_entity.type
_entity.pdbx_description
1 polymer ?
#
loop_
_entity_poly.entity_id
_entity_poly.type
_entity_poly.pdbx_seq_one_letter_code
_entity_poly.pdbx_strand_id
1 'polypeptide(L)'
;MSQTAIDLSSREPKLDTTPLRFVTAASLFDGHDAAINIMRRIIQSQGAEVIHLGHNRSVEDVVRAALQEDADGIALSSYQGGHVEYFKYMVDMLRERGAGHIRVFGGGGGTITPEEIRELQDYGVERIYHPNDGMHMGLVHMIEDVVGRASAARDRGLGTGDQSKHLQPSIDDEASVGRMLSRIEDGGFSESELKLLRKQWTKRGQSRFSSDAGAKDGPARKHDSDPFLPPVIGITGTGGAGKSSVVDELLLRFLHAFPEMRIAVLAVDPTRRKGGGALLGDRIRMNALRSHRVFMRSMATRRAHVATNAVLHDAIAFLKSLPFDLVIVETAGIGQADTEIVDLVDFPVYVMTSDYGAASQLEKIDMLDFAQLVVLNKYDRRGAEDALRDVRKQWKRNHTAFQMPDEDVPVYPTIASQFNDPGVTWMFVNLCRLLRKNRGQSRLSDPRAGADTALASKGDSDPGFSPHCDFKPQIDTTLKEPRATVLIPGKRVRYLAEIAEQGRGINADAKRMAEAASKAQHYYESLKELGDSDLPKPLDLYGAEALVAGKARSYKSSADDSKTHVGAGLPATNDADRSLLVLRQRYNEAVKELSAEAIHLLRDWPSRRESVQAEFNEYTVRGKAIKVQNYRETLSHQKVPKIAPPVTRDWGEQLKYLMLENLPGAYPYTGGVYPYRRSGEDPTRMFAGEGTPERTNRRFHYLSLGQPASRLSTAFDSVTLYGEDPAPRPDIYGKIGNSGVSIATLVDMKKLYSGFDLCDPKTSVSMTINGPAPMILAMFMNTAIDQQVEKYLKEDDARWAAAQKKIAELLKGRPQPQYHGDLPQGNDGLGLALLGVTGDQLVDAETYARIKEHTLSTVRGTVQADILKEDQAQNTCIFSTEFALRMMGDIQQYFVDHKVRNFYSVSISGYHIAEAGANPISQLAFTLSNGFTIVEYYLARGMQI
;
A
#
# COMPACT_ATOMS: atom_id res chain seq x y z
N MET A 1 11.72 14.78 -24.75
CA MET A 1 12.88 15.50 -25.31
C MET A 1 14.05 14.55 -25.39
N SER A 2 14.87 14.73 -26.43
CA SER A 2 15.96 13.89 -26.95
C SER A 2 16.79 13.12 -25.91
N GLN A 3 16.98 11.82 -26.17
CA GLN A 3 18.01 10.98 -25.57
C GLN A 3 19.39 11.54 -25.94
N THR A 4 20.12 12.06 -24.97
CA THR A 4 21.58 12.19 -25.07
C THR A 4 22.20 11.01 -24.32
N ALA A 5 22.77 10.09 -25.09
CA ALA A 5 23.70 9.10 -24.59
C ALA A 5 24.91 9.84 -24.03
N ILE A 6 25.02 9.90 -22.69
CA ILE A 6 26.22 10.40 -22.03
C ILE A 6 27.18 9.21 -21.97
N ASP A 7 28.28 9.37 -22.71
CA ASP A 7 29.43 8.50 -22.75
C ASP A 7 30.11 8.53 -21.36
N LEU A 8 29.84 7.51 -20.55
CA LEU A 8 30.54 7.27 -19.28
C LEU A 8 31.94 6.76 -19.64
N SER A 9 32.91 7.68 -19.69
CA SER A 9 34.31 7.33 -19.83
C SER A 9 34.68 6.27 -18.79
N SER A 10 35.04 5.08 -19.26
CA SER A 10 35.45 3.93 -18.48
C SER A 10 36.72 4.26 -17.69
N ARG A 11 36.58 4.65 -16.42
CA ARG A 11 37.60 4.33 -15.43
C ARG A 11 37.53 2.83 -15.19
N GLU A 12 38.59 2.11 -15.55
CA GLU A 12 38.76 0.72 -15.14
C GLU A 12 38.55 0.64 -13.61
N PRO A 13 37.70 -0.27 -13.11
CA PRO A 13 37.57 -0.47 -11.68
C PRO A 13 38.93 -0.90 -11.14
N LYS A 14 39.43 -0.21 -10.12
CA LYS A 14 40.56 -0.71 -9.31
C LYS A 14 40.15 -2.07 -8.76
N LEU A 15 40.65 -3.13 -9.37
CA LEU A 15 40.32 -4.53 -9.06
C LEU A 15 40.81 -5.00 -7.68
N ASP A 16 41.57 -4.16 -6.95
CA ASP A 16 42.24 -4.54 -5.69
C ASP A 16 41.59 -3.98 -4.41
N THR A 17 40.45 -3.27 -4.47
CA THR A 17 39.80 -2.70 -3.27
C THR A 17 38.44 -3.33 -3.00
N THR A 18 38.20 -3.74 -1.75
CA THR A 18 36.92 -4.31 -1.33
C THR A 18 35.79 -3.29 -1.48
N PRO A 19 34.57 -3.72 -1.90
CA PRO A 19 33.46 -2.79 -2.15
C PRO A 19 33.07 -2.03 -0.88
N LEU A 20 32.69 -0.77 -1.03
CA LEU A 20 32.09 -0.01 0.08
C LEU A 20 30.66 -0.52 0.35
N ARG A 21 30.25 -0.53 1.61
CA ARG A 21 28.92 -0.94 2.05
C ARG A 21 28.12 0.26 2.53
N PHE A 22 26.92 0.46 1.98
CA PHE A 22 26.03 1.55 2.36
C PHE A 22 24.69 1.03 2.87
N VAL A 23 24.24 1.54 4.02
CA VAL A 23 22.85 1.40 4.48
C VAL A 23 22.04 2.60 3.99
N THR A 24 20.92 2.36 3.30
CA THR A 24 20.06 3.42 2.76
C THR A 24 18.63 3.28 3.26
N ALA A 25 18.02 4.36 3.75
CA ALA A 25 16.64 4.37 4.22
C ALA A 25 15.98 5.76 4.15
N ALA A 26 14.64 5.83 4.28
CA ALA A 26 13.95 7.05 4.70
C ALA A 26 13.73 7.02 6.23
N SER A 27 13.66 8.21 6.85
CA SER A 27 13.53 8.34 8.31
C SER A 27 12.20 7.79 8.85
N LEU A 28 12.08 7.74 10.18
CA LEU A 28 10.90 7.21 10.85
C LEU A 28 9.65 8.01 10.46
N PHE A 29 8.55 7.31 10.19
CA PHE A 29 7.28 7.87 9.74
C PHE A 29 7.39 8.71 8.45
N ASP A 30 8.42 8.45 7.64
CA ASP A 30 8.60 9.10 6.35
C ASP A 30 8.40 8.10 5.21
N GLY A 31 7.39 8.38 4.37
CA GLY A 31 7.07 7.60 3.17
C GLY A 31 7.81 8.10 1.91
N HIS A 32 8.53 9.23 1.98
CA HIS A 32 9.19 9.84 0.83
C HIS A 32 10.48 9.11 0.44
N ASP A 33 10.33 8.01 -0.29
CA ASP A 33 11.43 7.15 -0.69
C ASP A 33 11.96 7.44 -2.11
N ALA A 34 11.26 8.28 -2.87
CA ALA A 34 11.61 8.59 -4.26
C ALA A 34 13.05 9.11 -4.39
N ALA A 35 13.44 10.05 -3.52
CA ALA A 35 14.78 10.62 -3.50
C ALA A 35 15.84 9.55 -3.18
N ILE A 36 15.67 8.81 -2.07
CA ILE A 36 16.66 7.79 -1.65
C ILE A 36 16.75 6.63 -2.64
N ASN A 37 15.65 6.28 -3.33
CA ASN A 37 15.64 5.30 -4.41
C ASN A 37 16.49 5.71 -5.62
N ILE A 38 16.52 7.00 -5.96
CA ILE A 38 17.42 7.53 -7.00
C ILE A 38 18.85 7.50 -6.50
N MET A 39 19.11 8.01 -5.29
CA MET A 39 20.46 8.07 -4.72
C MET A 39 21.10 6.69 -4.62
N ARG A 40 20.37 5.69 -4.09
CA ARG A 40 20.89 4.32 -3.93
C ARG A 40 21.25 3.66 -5.26
N ARG A 41 20.53 3.96 -6.35
CA ARG A 41 20.83 3.43 -7.69
C ARG A 41 22.15 3.98 -8.20
N ILE A 42 22.42 5.26 -7.95
CA ILE A 42 23.67 5.91 -8.33
C ILE A 42 24.82 5.38 -7.44
N ILE A 43 24.61 5.24 -6.13
CA ILE A 43 25.60 4.64 -5.20
C ILE A 43 25.98 3.22 -5.67
N GLN A 44 24.97 2.39 -5.98
CA GLN A 44 25.20 1.05 -6.53
C GLN A 44 25.99 1.09 -7.85
N SER A 45 25.70 2.06 -8.73
CA SER A 45 26.39 2.18 -10.02
C SER A 45 27.86 2.58 -9.88
N GLN A 46 28.25 3.17 -8.75
CA GLN A 46 29.63 3.51 -8.39
C GLN A 46 30.40 2.32 -7.76
N GLY A 47 29.82 1.11 -7.75
CA GLY A 47 30.50 -0.10 -7.29
C GLY A 47 30.29 -0.45 -5.82
N ALA A 48 29.43 0.27 -5.10
CA ALA A 48 29.11 -0.05 -3.72
C ALA A 48 28.06 -1.17 -3.59
N GLU A 49 28.14 -1.90 -2.48
CA GLU A 49 27.10 -2.82 -2.00
C GLU A 49 26.09 -2.04 -1.16
N VAL A 50 24.84 -1.98 -1.62
CA VAL A 50 23.80 -1.18 -0.97
C VAL A 50 22.80 -2.08 -0.26
N ILE A 51 22.77 -1.97 1.06
CA ILE A 51 21.77 -2.54 1.94
C ILE A 51 20.61 -1.54 2.03
N HIS A 52 19.53 -1.81 1.31
CA HIS A 52 18.40 -0.90 1.27
C HIS A 52 17.32 -1.34 2.25
N LEU A 53 16.95 -0.46 3.19
CA LEU A 53 15.93 -0.74 4.20
C LEU A 53 14.54 -0.23 3.77
N GLY A 54 14.43 0.51 2.67
CA GLY A 54 13.17 1.14 2.27
C GLY A 54 12.87 2.40 3.07
N HIS A 55 11.61 2.56 3.46
CA HIS A 55 11.10 3.74 4.15
C HIS A 55 10.62 3.42 5.56
N ASN A 56 10.21 4.45 6.33
CA ASN A 56 9.70 4.31 7.69
C ASN A 56 10.63 3.48 8.62
N ARG A 57 11.88 3.93 8.79
CA ARG A 57 12.86 3.25 9.65
C ARG A 57 13.20 4.07 10.89
N SER A 58 13.17 3.43 12.06
CA SER A 58 13.63 4.04 13.30
C SER A 58 15.15 4.21 13.27
N VAL A 59 15.68 5.10 14.13
CA VAL A 59 17.13 5.24 14.28
C VAL A 59 17.74 3.90 14.69
N GLU A 60 17.09 3.20 15.61
CA GLU A 60 17.54 1.89 16.09
C GLU A 60 17.61 0.84 14.98
N ASP A 61 16.61 0.77 14.10
CA ASP A 61 16.59 -0.15 12.96
C ASP A 61 17.77 0.12 12.01
N VAL A 62 18.01 1.41 11.69
CA VAL A 62 19.09 1.83 10.78
C VAL A 62 20.46 1.57 11.40
N VAL A 63 20.66 1.93 12.67
CA VAL A 63 21.93 1.74 13.36
C VAL A 63 22.23 0.26 13.53
N ARG A 64 21.28 -0.56 14.00
CA ARG A 64 21.47 -2.01 14.11
C ARG A 64 21.82 -2.63 12.75
N ALA A 65 21.14 -2.21 11.68
CA ALA A 65 21.52 -2.65 10.33
C ALA A 65 22.96 -2.27 10.00
N ALA A 66 23.36 -1.02 10.21
CA ALA A 66 24.72 -0.58 9.91
C ALA A 66 25.80 -1.32 10.72
N LEU A 67 25.51 -1.69 11.97
CA LEU A 67 26.43 -2.46 12.81
C LEU A 67 26.55 -3.92 12.37
N GLN A 68 25.42 -4.60 12.14
CA GLN A 68 25.40 -6.00 11.71
C GLN A 68 26.03 -6.16 10.31
N GLU A 69 25.78 -5.19 9.44
CA GLU A 69 26.30 -5.15 8.07
C GLU A 69 27.72 -4.58 7.98
N ASP A 70 28.26 -4.02 9.07
CA ASP A 70 29.56 -3.33 9.13
C ASP A 70 29.74 -2.33 7.99
N ALA A 71 28.81 -1.37 7.93
CA ALA A 71 28.69 -0.42 6.83
C ALA A 71 29.73 0.71 6.91
N ASP A 72 30.18 1.20 5.76
CA ASP A 72 31.06 2.38 5.67
C ASP A 72 30.28 3.69 5.77
N GLY A 73 29.02 3.67 5.32
CA GLY A 73 28.16 4.84 5.33
C GLY A 73 26.68 4.53 5.48
N ILE A 74 25.96 5.49 6.04
CA ILE A 74 24.50 5.53 6.12
C ILE A 74 24.02 6.72 5.30
N ALA A 75 23.10 6.52 4.36
CA ALA A 75 22.49 7.60 3.60
C ALA A 75 20.97 7.63 3.80
N LEU A 76 20.45 8.79 4.22
CA LEU A 76 19.07 8.95 4.66
C LEU A 76 18.32 10.07 3.93
N SER A 77 17.04 9.85 3.69
CA SER A 77 16.10 10.94 3.37
C SER A 77 15.19 11.28 4.56
N SER A 78 14.94 12.57 4.80
CA SER A 78 14.00 13.02 5.84
C SER A 78 13.21 14.26 5.40
N TYR A 79 11.92 14.09 5.13
CA TYR A 79 11.00 15.13 4.61
C TYR A 79 9.87 15.51 5.57
N GLN A 80 9.72 14.81 6.70
CA GLN A 80 8.60 14.99 7.64
C GLN A 80 8.89 15.93 8.82
N GLY A 81 10.09 16.53 8.87
CA GLY A 81 10.58 17.22 10.06
C GLY A 81 11.10 16.26 11.14
N GLY A 82 11.54 16.82 12.27
CA GLY A 82 12.20 16.08 13.35
C GLY A 82 13.58 15.51 12.97
N HIS A 83 14.18 16.03 11.89
CA HIS A 83 15.47 15.56 11.37
C HIS A 83 16.63 15.88 12.30
N VAL A 84 16.58 17.01 13.03
CA VAL A 84 17.65 17.37 13.95
C VAL A 84 17.78 16.32 15.05
N GLU A 85 16.67 15.97 15.69
CA GLU A 85 16.59 14.95 16.73
C GLU A 85 16.95 13.57 16.17
N TYR A 86 16.43 13.22 14.99
CA TYR A 86 16.68 11.93 14.34
C TYR A 86 18.17 11.71 14.05
N PHE A 87 18.84 12.68 13.42
CA PHE A 87 20.26 12.56 13.08
C PHE A 87 21.17 12.64 14.30
N LYS A 88 20.88 13.51 15.28
CA LYS A 88 21.65 13.55 16.53
C LYS A 88 21.56 12.23 17.28
N TYR A 89 20.35 11.70 17.43
CA TYR A 89 20.14 10.40 18.10
C TYR A 89 20.87 9.26 17.39
N MET A 90 20.94 9.29 16.05
CA MET A 90 21.72 8.32 15.27
C MET A 90 23.22 8.44 15.53
N VAL A 91 23.75 9.67 15.52
CA VAL A 91 25.17 9.92 15.79
C VAL A 91 25.53 9.48 17.22
N ASP A 92 24.68 9.76 18.20
CA ASP A 92 24.87 9.34 19.59
C ASP A 92 24.87 7.82 19.71
N MET A 93 23.87 7.14 19.14
CA MET A 93 23.79 5.68 19.19
C MET A 93 24.98 4.99 18.50
N LEU A 94 25.47 5.55 17.39
CA LEU A 94 26.69 5.06 16.73
C LEU A 94 27.93 5.24 17.61
N ARG A 95 28.07 6.38 18.30
CA ARG A 95 29.17 6.63 19.22
C ARG A 95 29.13 5.69 20.43
N GLU A 96 27.96 5.56 21.05
CA GLU A 96 27.72 4.68 22.21
C GLU A 96 28.06 3.22 21.89
N ARG A 97 27.80 2.78 20.65
CA ARG A 97 28.08 1.42 20.18
C ARG A 97 29.46 1.26 19.53
N GLY A 98 30.37 2.22 19.71
CA GLY A 98 31.75 2.12 19.22
C GLY A 98 31.88 2.10 17.68
N ALA A 99 30.90 2.69 16.98
CA ALA A 99 30.78 2.69 15.53
C ALA A 99 30.77 4.11 14.93
N GLY A 100 31.41 5.07 15.59
CA GLY A 100 31.54 6.45 15.10
C GLY A 100 32.35 6.61 13.80
N HIS A 101 32.86 5.52 13.23
CA HIS A 101 33.53 5.52 11.93
C HIS A 101 32.55 5.53 10.75
N ILE A 102 31.35 5.00 10.96
CA ILE A 102 30.29 4.94 9.94
C ILE A 102 29.85 6.36 9.62
N ARG A 103 29.95 6.75 8.35
CA ARG A 103 29.67 8.13 7.92
C ARG A 103 28.18 8.32 7.67
N VAL A 104 27.57 9.31 8.32
CA VAL A 104 26.15 9.62 8.17
C VAL A 104 25.97 10.73 7.14
N PHE A 105 25.18 10.46 6.10
CA PHE A 105 24.80 11.37 5.03
C PHE A 105 23.29 11.56 5.02
N GLY A 106 22.81 12.73 4.61
CA GLY A 106 21.38 13.01 4.57
C GLY A 106 20.93 14.03 3.54
N GLY A 107 19.63 14.06 3.30
CA GLY A 107 18.94 15.08 2.51
C GLY A 107 17.45 15.14 2.83
N GLY A 108 16.84 16.32 2.72
CA GLY A 108 15.42 16.52 3.03
C GLY A 108 14.75 17.57 2.15
N GLY A 109 15.34 17.88 1.00
CA GLY A 109 14.94 19.02 0.18
C GLY A 109 15.07 20.33 0.97
N GLY A 110 14.06 21.21 0.85
CA GLY A 110 14.00 22.46 1.61
C GLY A 110 13.54 22.30 3.07
N THR A 111 13.28 21.09 3.54
CA THR A 111 12.81 20.82 4.91
C THR A 111 13.93 21.04 5.94
N ILE A 112 15.19 20.80 5.56
CA ILE A 112 16.36 20.99 6.42
C ILE A 112 17.00 22.33 6.06
N THR A 113 16.94 23.28 6.98
CA THR A 113 17.42 24.65 6.76
C THR A 113 18.95 24.73 6.78
N PRO A 114 19.58 25.74 6.16
CA PRO A 114 21.04 25.92 6.21
C PRO A 114 21.62 26.02 7.63
N GLU A 115 20.86 26.58 8.58
CA GLU A 115 21.20 26.62 10.00
C GLU A 115 21.27 25.21 10.59
N GLU A 116 20.24 24.41 10.38
CA GLU A 116 20.16 23.01 10.86
C GLU A 116 21.21 22.12 10.19
N ILE A 117 21.54 22.36 8.91
CA ILE A 117 22.63 21.65 8.22
C ILE A 117 23.96 21.88 8.92
N ARG A 118 24.27 23.14 9.27
CA ARG A 118 25.51 23.47 10.00
C ARG A 118 25.52 22.80 11.37
N GLU A 119 24.42 22.91 12.12
CA GLU A 119 24.26 22.28 13.42
C GLU A 119 24.49 20.76 13.37
N LEU A 120 23.86 20.07 12.41
CA LEU A 120 23.99 18.62 12.25
C LEU A 120 25.40 18.19 11.86
N GLN A 121 26.05 18.94 10.97
CA GLN A 121 27.41 18.64 10.54
C GLN A 121 28.43 18.90 11.65
N ASP A 122 28.28 19.99 12.39
CA ASP A 122 29.09 20.30 13.57
C ASP A 122 28.89 19.25 14.67
N TYR A 123 27.68 18.68 14.78
CA TYR A 123 27.37 17.63 15.75
C TYR A 123 28.05 16.31 15.43
N GLY A 124 28.20 15.95 14.15
CA GLY A 124 28.86 14.71 13.72
C GLY A 124 28.31 14.05 12.46
N VAL A 125 27.29 14.63 11.80
CA VAL A 125 26.86 14.19 10.47
C VAL A 125 27.93 14.56 9.43
N GLU A 126 28.29 13.66 8.53
CA GLU A 126 29.37 13.91 7.56
C GLU A 126 28.97 14.97 6.53
N ARG A 127 27.76 14.86 5.98
CA ARG A 127 27.22 15.86 5.03
C ARG A 127 25.69 15.77 4.93
N ILE A 128 25.03 16.92 4.96
CA ILE A 128 23.65 17.06 4.51
C ILE A 128 23.62 17.85 3.20
N TYR A 129 22.98 17.31 2.17
CA TYR A 129 22.87 17.95 0.86
C TYR A 129 21.58 18.78 0.74
N HIS A 130 21.75 20.08 0.49
CA HIS A 130 20.65 21.03 0.25
C HIS A 130 20.26 21.01 -1.25
N PRO A 131 19.02 21.39 -1.66
CA PRO A 131 18.65 21.51 -3.07
C PRO A 131 19.64 22.30 -3.93
N ASN A 132 20.24 23.36 -3.38
CA ASN A 132 21.26 24.14 -4.08
C ASN A 132 22.51 23.31 -4.41
N ASP A 133 22.93 22.40 -3.52
CA ASP A 133 24.05 21.50 -3.79
C ASP A 133 23.73 20.61 -4.99
N GLY A 134 22.51 20.06 -5.05
CA GLY A 134 22.04 19.26 -6.18
C GLY A 134 22.00 20.03 -7.50
N MET A 135 21.62 21.31 -7.47
CA MET A 135 21.62 22.19 -8.66
C MET A 135 23.03 22.53 -9.14
N HIS A 136 23.98 22.74 -8.21
CA HIS A 136 25.35 23.12 -8.55
C HIS A 136 26.24 21.94 -8.94
N MET A 137 26.14 20.83 -8.21
CA MET A 137 26.97 19.64 -8.42
C MET A 137 26.35 18.71 -9.48
N GLY A 138 25.03 18.62 -9.55
CA GLY A 138 24.34 17.53 -10.23
C GLY A 138 24.33 16.25 -9.39
N LEU A 139 23.33 15.38 -9.65
CA LEU A 139 23.08 14.18 -8.84
C LEU A 139 24.25 13.18 -8.84
N VAL A 140 24.95 13.03 -9.96
CA VAL A 140 26.07 12.08 -10.08
C VAL A 140 27.24 12.52 -9.22
N HIS A 141 27.69 13.77 -9.37
CA HIS A 141 28.82 14.30 -8.60
C HIS A 141 28.53 14.41 -7.09
N MET A 142 27.27 14.63 -6.72
CA MET A 142 26.85 14.55 -5.32
C MET A 142 27.10 13.16 -4.74
N ILE A 143 26.79 12.09 -5.47
CA ILE A 143 27.06 10.72 -5.02
C ILE A 143 28.53 10.35 -5.11
N GLU A 144 29.28 10.89 -6.06
CA GLU A 144 30.75 10.76 -6.09
C GLU A 144 31.38 11.37 -4.82
N ASP A 145 30.87 12.49 -4.32
CA ASP A 145 31.30 13.10 -3.05
C ASP A 145 30.93 12.19 -1.85
N VAL A 146 29.71 11.64 -1.80
CA VAL A 146 29.30 10.66 -0.77
C VAL A 146 30.26 9.45 -0.73
N VAL A 147 30.49 8.83 -1.88
CA VAL A 147 31.35 7.64 -2.00
C VAL A 147 32.80 7.98 -1.69
N GLY A 148 33.29 9.13 -2.17
CA GLY A 148 34.65 9.61 -1.91
C GLY A 148 34.92 9.85 -0.42
N ARG A 149 33.97 10.46 0.30
CA ARG A 149 34.07 10.69 1.75
C ARG A 149 34.07 9.40 2.56
N ALA A 150 33.19 8.46 2.21
CA ALA A 150 33.16 7.14 2.85
C ALA A 150 34.46 6.37 2.61
N SER A 151 34.97 6.35 1.38
CA SER A 151 36.27 5.74 1.04
C SER A 151 37.42 6.36 1.86
N ALA A 152 37.50 7.70 1.88
CA ALA A 152 38.55 8.40 2.61
C ALA A 152 38.46 8.21 4.14
N ALA A 153 37.27 7.95 4.68
CA ALA A 153 37.10 7.58 6.09
C ALA A 153 37.62 6.16 6.37
N ARG A 154 37.30 5.20 5.49
CA ARG A 154 37.80 3.82 5.58
C ARG A 154 39.33 3.77 5.53
N ASP A 155 39.92 4.46 4.56
CA ASP A 155 41.37 4.47 4.31
C ASP A 155 42.19 5.13 5.43
N ARG A 156 41.60 6.07 6.19
CA ARG A 156 42.25 6.74 7.33
C ARG A 156 42.37 5.87 8.59
N GLY A 157 42.05 4.58 8.51
CA GLY A 157 42.06 3.67 9.67
C GLY A 157 40.95 3.95 10.68
N LEU A 158 39.98 4.81 10.33
CA LEU A 158 38.72 4.92 11.07
C LEU A 158 37.82 3.72 10.73
N GLY A 159 37.95 3.11 9.55
CA GLY A 159 37.26 1.87 9.16
C GLY A 159 38.02 0.58 9.48
N THR A 160 37.51 -0.55 8.98
CA THR A 160 37.80 -1.99 9.23
C THR A 160 39.27 -2.47 9.40
N GLY A 161 40.26 -1.59 9.18
CA GLY A 161 41.68 -1.93 9.11
C GLY A 161 42.50 -1.77 10.40
N ASP A 162 42.03 -1.06 11.44
CA ASP A 162 42.86 -0.81 12.62
C ASP A 162 42.13 -1.00 13.96
N GLN A 163 42.85 -1.61 14.93
CA GLN A 163 42.49 -1.80 16.34
C GLN A 163 41.58 -2.98 16.75
N SER A 164 42.10 -4.20 16.60
CA SER A 164 42.51 -5.05 17.74
C SER A 164 42.72 -6.50 17.30
N LYS A 165 43.90 -7.06 17.61
CA LYS A 165 44.22 -8.49 17.43
C LYS A 165 43.43 -9.42 18.37
N HIS A 166 42.44 -8.89 19.10
CA HIS A 166 41.74 -9.56 20.20
C HIS A 166 40.24 -9.20 20.27
N LEU A 167 39.52 -9.16 19.15
CA LEU A 167 38.06 -9.25 19.24
C LEU A 167 37.73 -10.69 19.64
N GLN A 168 37.17 -10.87 20.84
CA GLN A 168 36.32 -12.02 21.11
C GLN A 168 34.90 -11.57 20.79
N PRO A 169 34.37 -11.84 19.59
CA PRO A 169 33.04 -11.37 19.24
C PRO A 169 32.02 -11.95 20.20
N SER A 170 31.12 -11.10 20.67
CA SER A 170 30.00 -11.50 21.52
C SER A 170 28.70 -11.35 20.73
N ILE A 171 27.73 -12.21 21.01
CA ILE A 171 26.39 -12.08 20.43
C ILE A 171 25.70 -10.76 20.83
N ASP A 172 26.05 -10.22 22.00
CA ASP A 172 25.49 -8.97 22.52
C ASP A 172 26.21 -7.74 21.94
N ASP A 173 27.29 -7.95 21.18
CA ASP A 173 28.03 -6.94 20.42
C ASP A 173 27.91 -7.24 18.92
N GLU A 174 26.77 -6.82 18.35
CA GLU A 174 26.45 -6.98 16.92
C GLU A 174 27.54 -6.42 16.00
N ALA A 175 28.22 -5.34 16.42
CA ALA A 175 29.28 -4.71 15.65
C ALA A 175 30.52 -5.60 15.56
N SER A 176 30.90 -6.26 16.66
CA SER A 176 32.02 -7.22 16.65
C SER A 176 31.78 -8.41 15.73
N VAL A 177 30.53 -8.89 15.66
CA VAL A 177 30.11 -9.99 14.77
C VAL A 177 30.17 -9.53 13.32
N GLY A 178 29.61 -8.35 13.01
CA GLY A 178 29.66 -7.74 11.68
C GLY A 178 31.10 -7.56 11.17
N ARG A 179 32.00 -7.00 12.00
CA ARG A 179 33.42 -6.82 11.65
C ARG A 179 34.14 -8.13 11.38
N MET A 180 33.89 -9.17 12.18
CA MET A 180 34.48 -10.49 11.94
C MET A 180 34.03 -11.04 10.58
N LEU A 181 32.74 -10.92 10.26
CA LEU A 181 32.20 -11.36 8.96
C LEU A 181 32.81 -10.56 7.80
N SER A 182 32.97 -9.24 7.92
CA SER A 182 33.67 -8.43 6.91
C SER A 182 35.11 -8.89 6.72
N ARG A 183 35.86 -9.16 7.79
CA ARG A 183 37.25 -9.65 7.69
C ARG A 183 37.35 -11.01 6.99
N ILE A 184 36.37 -11.89 7.21
CA ILE A 184 36.27 -13.16 6.50
C ILE A 184 35.98 -12.91 5.01
N GLU A 185 35.01 -12.05 4.70
CA GLU A 185 34.55 -11.73 3.33
C GLU A 185 35.61 -11.00 2.49
N ASP A 186 36.42 -10.17 3.13
CA ASP A 186 37.47 -9.37 2.49
C ASP A 186 38.82 -10.08 2.41
N GLY A 187 38.91 -11.35 2.86
CA GLY A 187 40.16 -12.11 2.84
C GLY A 187 41.21 -11.59 3.82
N GLY A 188 40.81 -10.94 4.90
CA GLY A 188 41.68 -10.34 5.91
C GLY A 188 42.41 -11.34 6.83
N PHE A 189 42.38 -12.63 6.48
CA PHE A 189 43.06 -13.73 7.16
C PHE A 189 43.80 -14.59 6.14
N SER A 190 45.04 -14.96 6.43
CA SER A 190 45.75 -15.98 5.67
C SER A 190 45.07 -17.36 5.84
N GLU A 191 45.26 -18.27 4.89
CA GLU A 191 44.75 -19.65 4.99
C GLU A 191 45.21 -20.37 6.28
N SER A 192 46.44 -20.09 6.73
CA SER A 192 46.94 -20.59 8.01
C SER A 192 46.14 -20.08 9.20
N GLU A 193 45.77 -18.80 9.20
CA GLU A 193 44.96 -18.19 10.26
C GLU A 193 43.52 -18.69 10.22
N LEU A 194 42.89 -18.75 9.03
CA LEU A 194 41.55 -19.33 8.86
C LEU A 194 41.50 -20.78 9.33
N LYS A 195 42.50 -21.59 9.03
CA LYS A 195 42.57 -22.97 9.51
C LYS A 195 42.65 -23.06 11.03
N LEU A 196 43.36 -22.13 11.69
CA LEU A 196 43.40 -22.04 13.14
C LEU A 196 42.05 -21.59 13.72
N LEU A 197 41.43 -20.56 13.13
CA LEU A 197 40.13 -20.02 13.52
C LEU A 197 39.02 -21.07 13.37
N ARG A 198 38.96 -21.79 12.24
CA ARG A 198 38.03 -22.92 12.04
C ARG A 198 38.11 -23.92 13.19
N LYS A 199 39.34 -24.33 13.56
CA LYS A 199 39.56 -25.23 14.72
C LYS A 199 39.09 -24.63 16.04
N GLN A 200 39.29 -23.33 16.25
CA GLN A 200 38.84 -22.63 17.47
C GLN A 200 37.31 -22.52 17.53
N TRP A 201 36.65 -22.18 16.42
CA TRP A 201 35.20 -22.08 16.31
C TRP A 201 34.53 -23.43 16.56
N THR A 202 35.04 -24.51 15.97
CA THR A 202 34.55 -25.87 16.24
C THR A 202 34.71 -26.24 17.71
N LYS A 203 35.88 -25.99 18.32
CA LYS A 203 36.10 -26.28 19.75
C LYS A 203 35.20 -25.46 20.68
N ARG A 204 35.01 -24.17 20.41
CA ARG A 204 34.14 -23.29 21.21
C ARG A 204 32.68 -23.67 21.12
N GLY A 205 32.20 -24.00 19.91
CA GLY A 205 30.86 -24.56 19.72
C GLY A 205 30.68 -25.86 20.52
N GLN A 206 31.74 -26.67 20.61
CA GLN A 206 31.71 -27.96 21.30
C GLN A 206 31.84 -27.88 22.84
N SER A 207 32.42 -26.83 23.41
CA SER A 207 32.62 -26.74 24.87
C SER A 207 31.44 -26.10 25.63
N ARG A 208 30.33 -25.77 24.94
CA ARG A 208 29.35 -24.80 25.42
C ARG A 208 28.30 -25.34 26.40
N PHE A 209 28.07 -26.65 26.41
CA PHE A 209 27.08 -27.30 27.29
C PHE A 209 27.70 -28.32 28.25
N SER A 210 29.03 -28.47 28.20
CA SER A 210 29.77 -29.18 29.23
C SER A 210 30.20 -28.19 30.33
N SER A 211 29.60 -28.32 31.51
CA SER A 211 29.99 -27.78 32.82
C SER A 211 29.52 -26.38 33.26
N ASP A 212 28.81 -26.40 34.39
CA ASP A 212 28.80 -25.44 35.50
C ASP A 212 29.97 -24.43 35.48
N ALA A 213 29.76 -23.26 34.88
CA ALA A 213 30.58 -22.09 35.13
C ALA A 213 30.04 -21.34 36.37
N GLY A 214 30.11 -21.98 37.54
CA GLY A 214 29.65 -21.37 38.80
C GLY A 214 30.10 -22.07 40.09
N ALA A 215 30.40 -23.36 40.08
CA ALA A 215 30.84 -24.09 41.28
C ALA A 215 32.36 -24.32 41.24
N LYS A 216 33.12 -23.46 41.92
CA LYS A 216 34.46 -23.84 42.39
C LYS A 216 34.27 -24.85 43.52
N ASP A 217 34.98 -25.98 43.43
CA ASP A 217 35.09 -27.07 44.40
C ASP A 217 34.01 -28.18 44.36
N GLY A 218 34.15 -29.10 43.40
CA GLY A 218 33.50 -30.41 43.39
C GLY A 218 34.11 -31.34 42.31
N PRO A 219 34.16 -32.67 42.51
CA PRO A 219 34.83 -33.56 41.56
C PRO A 219 34.03 -33.66 40.25
N ALA A 220 34.74 -33.47 39.13
CA ALA A 220 34.19 -33.44 37.78
C ALA A 220 33.34 -34.69 37.45
N ARG A 221 32.03 -34.51 37.25
CA ARG A 221 31.19 -35.49 36.56
C ARG A 221 31.46 -35.36 35.06
N LYS A 222 32.09 -36.37 34.46
CA LYS A 222 32.09 -36.56 33.00
C LYS A 222 30.65 -36.90 32.57
N HIS A 223 29.95 -35.95 31.97
CA HIS A 223 28.77 -36.24 31.17
C HIS A 223 29.21 -36.44 29.71
N ASP A 224 29.02 -37.66 29.19
CA ASP A 224 29.22 -38.07 27.79
C ASP A 224 28.11 -37.52 26.85
N SER A 225 27.68 -36.27 27.02
CA SER A 225 26.70 -35.64 26.12
C SER A 225 27.43 -34.96 24.97
N ASP A 226 27.07 -35.30 23.73
CA ASP A 226 27.56 -34.60 22.54
C ASP A 226 27.30 -33.09 22.65
N PRO A 227 28.23 -32.24 22.20
CA PRO A 227 28.03 -30.81 22.27
C PRO A 227 26.92 -30.29 21.36
N PHE A 228 26.04 -29.42 21.88
CA PHE A 228 25.07 -28.71 21.04
C PHE A 228 25.77 -27.67 20.16
N LEU A 229 25.79 -27.95 18.85
CA LEU A 229 26.01 -26.96 17.81
C LEU A 229 24.65 -26.48 17.30
N PRO A 230 24.45 -25.21 16.90
CA PRO A 230 23.18 -24.80 16.31
C PRO A 230 22.97 -25.42 14.92
N PRO A 231 21.75 -25.88 14.58
CA PRO A 231 21.42 -26.34 13.25
C PRO A 231 21.47 -25.20 12.23
N VAL A 232 21.80 -25.54 10.99
CA VAL A 232 21.83 -24.63 9.85
C VAL A 232 20.73 -25.01 8.87
N ILE A 233 19.76 -24.11 8.66
CA ILE A 233 18.71 -24.28 7.64
C ILE A 233 19.13 -23.50 6.39
N GLY A 234 19.26 -24.18 5.27
CA GLY A 234 19.52 -23.54 3.97
C GLY A 234 18.23 -23.36 3.19
N ILE A 235 17.86 -22.12 2.88
CA ILE A 235 16.68 -21.79 2.09
C ILE A 235 17.15 -21.33 0.71
N THR A 236 16.84 -22.15 -0.30
CA THR A 236 17.13 -21.85 -1.70
C THR A 236 15.87 -21.94 -2.56
N GLY A 237 15.94 -21.52 -3.80
CA GLY A 237 14.77 -21.42 -4.66
C GLY A 237 14.94 -20.48 -5.84
N THR A 238 13.98 -20.51 -6.75
CA THR A 238 14.02 -19.65 -7.94
C THR A 238 13.90 -18.16 -7.58
N GLY A 239 14.49 -17.31 -8.43
CA GLY A 239 14.40 -15.85 -8.28
C GLY A 239 12.94 -15.38 -8.21
N GLY A 240 12.60 -14.63 -7.16
CA GLY A 240 11.25 -14.10 -6.97
C GLY A 240 10.22 -15.09 -6.41
N ALA A 241 10.61 -16.31 -6.01
CA ALA A 241 9.70 -17.26 -5.37
C ALA A 241 9.18 -16.81 -3.99
N GLY A 242 9.83 -15.81 -3.38
CA GLY A 242 9.47 -15.27 -2.07
C GLY A 242 10.26 -15.88 -0.91
N LYS A 243 11.52 -16.26 -1.14
CA LYS A 243 12.43 -16.85 -0.14
C LYS A 243 12.57 -15.96 1.10
N SER A 244 12.99 -14.71 0.95
CA SER A 244 13.14 -13.77 2.08
C SER A 244 11.82 -13.49 2.81
N SER A 245 10.66 -13.55 2.14
CA SER A 245 9.34 -13.49 2.81
C SER A 245 9.03 -14.75 3.62
N VAL A 246 9.37 -15.94 3.11
CA VAL A 246 9.25 -17.20 3.87
C VAL A 246 10.20 -17.19 5.07
N VAL A 247 11.43 -16.69 4.91
CA VAL A 247 12.39 -16.51 6.01
C VAL A 247 11.81 -15.61 7.09
N ASP A 248 11.27 -14.45 6.72
CA ASP A 248 10.67 -13.52 7.69
C ASP A 248 9.51 -14.14 8.46
N GLU A 249 8.58 -14.79 7.76
CA GLU A 249 7.46 -15.46 8.40
C GLU A 249 7.93 -16.60 9.33
N LEU A 250 8.96 -17.37 8.94
CA LEU A 250 9.58 -18.38 9.79
C LEU A 250 10.22 -17.77 11.05
N LEU A 251 10.96 -16.66 10.91
CA LEU A 251 11.53 -15.94 12.04
C LEU A 251 10.43 -15.52 13.02
N LEU A 252 9.31 -14.97 12.54
CA LEU A 252 8.18 -14.61 13.38
C LEU A 252 7.62 -15.82 14.15
N ARG A 253 7.45 -16.98 13.49
CA ARG A 253 6.95 -18.20 14.17
C ARG A 253 7.96 -18.73 15.19
N PHE A 254 9.26 -18.74 14.88
CA PHE A 254 10.29 -19.14 15.84
C PHE A 254 10.32 -18.21 17.05
N LEU A 255 10.33 -16.89 16.83
CA LEU A 255 10.40 -15.90 17.91
C LEU A 255 9.16 -15.92 18.81
N HIS A 256 7.99 -16.29 18.28
CA HIS A 256 6.75 -16.45 19.02
C HIS A 256 6.67 -17.79 19.75
N ALA A 257 7.05 -18.90 19.10
CA ALA A 257 7.02 -20.23 19.70
C ALA A 257 8.11 -20.43 20.76
N PHE A 258 9.25 -19.77 20.59
CA PHE A 258 10.44 -19.89 21.46
C PHE A 258 10.94 -18.49 21.87
N PRO A 259 10.43 -17.92 22.97
CA PRO A 259 10.69 -16.54 23.38
C PRO A 259 12.16 -16.20 23.69
N GLU A 260 12.97 -17.18 24.07
CA GLU A 260 14.40 -17.00 24.40
C GLU A 260 15.33 -17.29 23.21
N MET A 261 14.78 -17.80 22.10
CA MET A 261 15.56 -18.27 20.96
C MET A 261 16.28 -17.10 20.26
N ARG A 262 17.59 -17.29 20.00
CA ARG A 262 18.43 -16.38 19.22
C ARG A 262 18.78 -16.97 17.86
N ILE A 263 18.62 -16.18 16.80
CA ILE A 263 18.73 -16.66 15.41
C ILE A 263 19.72 -15.78 14.64
N ALA A 264 20.61 -16.41 13.87
CA ALA A 264 21.46 -15.71 12.91
C ALA A 264 20.98 -15.98 11.48
N VAL A 265 20.98 -14.95 10.63
CA VAL A 265 20.56 -15.03 9.23
C VAL A 265 21.69 -14.54 8.34
N LEU A 266 22.09 -15.37 7.37
CA LEU A 266 22.96 -14.99 6.26
C LEU A 266 22.13 -14.98 4.97
N ALA A 267 21.98 -13.82 4.34
CA ALA A 267 21.25 -13.71 3.08
C ALA A 267 22.20 -13.32 1.94
N VAL A 268 22.12 -14.02 0.81
CA VAL A 268 23.01 -13.83 -0.33
C VAL A 268 22.25 -13.27 -1.52
N ASP A 269 22.71 -12.12 -2.03
CA ASP A 269 22.14 -11.45 -3.20
C ASP A 269 23.15 -11.36 -4.36
N PRO A 270 22.70 -11.34 -5.64
CA PRO A 270 23.61 -11.35 -6.78
C PRO A 270 24.29 -9.98 -7.02
N THR A 271 25.60 -10.00 -7.31
CA THR A 271 26.36 -8.81 -7.72
C THR A 271 26.05 -8.40 -9.18
N ARG A 272 25.94 -7.09 -9.48
CA ARG A 272 25.72 -6.62 -10.86
C ARG A 272 27.04 -6.60 -11.66
N ARG A 273 27.05 -7.30 -12.80
CA ARG A 273 28.22 -7.46 -13.69
C ARG A 273 28.84 -6.16 -14.21
N LYS A 274 28.01 -5.17 -14.58
CA LYS A 274 28.48 -3.94 -15.24
C LYS A 274 29.07 -2.89 -14.30
N GLY A 275 28.72 -2.93 -13.01
CA GLY A 275 29.07 -1.88 -12.06
C GLY A 275 29.87 -2.34 -10.86
N GLY A 276 30.05 -3.65 -10.64
CA GLY A 276 30.73 -4.20 -9.46
C GLY A 276 29.92 -4.12 -8.15
N GLY A 277 28.94 -3.22 -8.07
CA GLY A 277 28.05 -3.06 -6.91
C GLY A 277 26.92 -4.09 -6.84
N ALA A 278 26.28 -4.17 -5.68
CA ALA A 278 25.15 -5.06 -5.40
C ALA A 278 23.99 -4.29 -4.74
N LEU A 279 22.76 -4.76 -4.97
CA LEU A 279 21.60 -4.32 -4.20
C LEU A 279 21.25 -5.49 -3.30
N LEU A 280 21.58 -5.38 -2.03
CA LEU A 280 21.30 -6.37 -1.00
C LEU A 280 19.89 -6.07 -0.47
N GLY A 281 18.93 -6.67 -1.15
CA GLY A 281 17.51 -6.40 -1.06
C GLY A 281 16.73 -7.37 -0.19
N ASP A 282 17.33 -8.44 0.33
CA ASP A 282 16.61 -9.38 1.20
C ASP A 282 16.16 -8.75 2.52
N ARG A 283 17.00 -7.89 3.13
CA ARG A 283 16.73 -7.25 4.42
C ARG A 283 15.48 -6.36 4.40
N ILE A 284 15.10 -5.75 3.26
CA ILE A 284 13.90 -4.92 3.16
C ILE A 284 12.60 -5.70 3.41
N ARG A 285 12.63 -7.02 3.20
CA ARG A 285 11.46 -7.91 3.34
C ARG A 285 11.28 -8.45 4.75
N MET A 286 12.28 -8.30 5.63
CA MET A 286 12.30 -8.98 6.92
C MET A 286 11.87 -8.04 8.05
N ASN A 287 10.59 -8.07 8.41
CA ASN A 287 10.02 -7.27 9.50
C ASN A 287 10.43 -7.79 10.89
N ALA A 288 10.74 -9.10 11.02
CA ALA A 288 11.14 -9.73 12.28
C ALA A 288 12.48 -9.20 12.84
N LEU A 289 13.29 -8.54 12.01
CA LEU A 289 14.62 -8.01 12.39
C LEU A 289 14.56 -6.91 13.45
N ARG A 290 13.39 -6.34 13.74
CA ARG A 290 13.18 -5.44 14.88
C ARG A 290 13.55 -6.11 16.22
N SER A 291 13.50 -7.44 16.30
CA SER A 291 13.92 -8.16 17.50
C SER A 291 15.45 -8.15 17.68
N HIS A 292 15.91 -7.84 18.90
CA HIS A 292 17.32 -8.00 19.30
C HIS A 292 17.79 -9.47 19.32
N ARG A 293 16.85 -10.42 19.24
CA ARG A 293 17.14 -11.85 19.20
C ARG A 293 17.56 -12.34 17.81
N VAL A 294 17.48 -11.49 16.79
CA VAL A 294 17.87 -11.83 15.42
C VAL A 294 19.05 -10.97 14.97
N PHE A 295 20.10 -11.66 14.52
CA PHE A 295 21.23 -11.07 13.82
C PHE A 295 21.12 -11.37 12.32
N MET A 296 21.30 -10.38 11.44
CA MET A 296 21.32 -10.62 10.00
C MET A 296 22.52 -9.95 9.32
N ARG A 297 23.20 -10.70 8.45
CA ARG A 297 24.22 -10.19 7.53
C ARG A 297 23.81 -10.47 6.09
N SER A 298 23.87 -9.45 5.26
CA SER A 298 23.64 -9.56 3.82
C SER A 298 24.98 -9.67 3.09
N MET A 299 25.13 -10.61 2.17
CA MET A 299 26.36 -10.86 1.42
C MET A 299 26.10 -10.80 -0.07
N ALA A 300 27.05 -10.26 -0.83
CA ALA A 300 26.99 -10.33 -2.29
C ALA A 300 27.63 -11.65 -2.78
N THR A 301 27.19 -12.20 -3.91
CA THR A 301 27.85 -13.41 -4.47
C THR A 301 29.31 -13.15 -4.85
N ARG A 302 29.67 -11.91 -5.21
CA ARG A 302 31.01 -11.44 -5.67
C ARG A 302 31.60 -12.23 -6.86
N ARG A 303 30.88 -13.23 -7.38
CA ARG A 303 31.26 -14.10 -8.50
C ARG A 303 30.09 -14.28 -9.45
N ALA A 304 30.39 -14.47 -10.72
CA ALA A 304 29.39 -14.70 -11.76
C ALA A 304 28.93 -16.17 -11.73
N HIS A 305 27.62 -16.40 -11.92
CA HIS A 305 27.01 -17.74 -12.06
C HIS A 305 27.07 -18.64 -10.82
N VAL A 306 27.20 -18.06 -9.63
CA VAL A 306 27.21 -18.79 -8.35
C VAL A 306 26.07 -18.27 -7.49
N ALA A 307 25.37 -19.16 -6.79
CA ALA A 307 24.25 -18.83 -5.91
C ALA A 307 24.69 -18.43 -4.49
N THR A 308 25.93 -18.78 -4.13
CA THR A 308 26.54 -18.62 -2.81
C THR A 308 27.81 -17.75 -2.85
N ASN A 309 28.23 -17.25 -1.69
CA ASN A 309 29.51 -16.58 -1.52
C ASN A 309 30.60 -17.62 -1.18
N ALA A 310 31.84 -17.43 -1.66
CA ALA A 310 32.97 -18.32 -1.42
C ALA A 310 33.25 -18.60 0.06
N VAL A 311 33.03 -17.57 0.90
CA VAL A 311 33.38 -17.62 2.32
C VAL A 311 32.21 -18.08 3.19
N LEU A 312 31.08 -18.46 2.58
CA LEU A 312 29.85 -18.77 3.30
C LEU A 312 30.04 -19.91 4.30
N HIS A 313 30.86 -20.92 3.95
CA HIS A 313 31.26 -22.00 4.85
C HIS A 313 31.92 -21.46 6.14
N ASP A 314 32.82 -20.49 6.01
CA ASP A 314 33.54 -19.91 7.15
C ASP A 314 32.67 -18.98 7.98
N ALA A 315 31.79 -18.21 7.33
CA ALA A 315 30.79 -17.38 8.00
C ALA A 315 29.82 -18.23 8.84
N ILE A 316 29.32 -19.34 8.29
CA ILE A 316 28.48 -20.30 9.01
C ILE A 316 29.24 -20.88 10.20
N ALA A 317 30.47 -21.35 9.99
CA ALA A 317 31.30 -21.93 11.06
C ALA A 317 31.55 -20.93 12.21
N PHE A 318 31.79 -19.66 11.89
CA PHE A 318 31.94 -18.60 12.87
C PHE A 318 30.65 -18.37 13.66
N LEU A 319 29.50 -18.19 12.98
CA LEU A 319 28.21 -17.98 13.64
C LEU A 319 27.82 -19.17 14.53
N LYS A 320 28.10 -20.41 14.12
CA LYS A 320 27.87 -21.61 14.95
C LYS A 320 28.71 -21.63 16.23
N SER A 321 29.80 -20.86 16.29
CA SER A 321 30.61 -20.71 17.51
C SER A 321 30.04 -19.71 18.52
N LEU A 322 29.10 -18.86 18.09
CA LEU A 322 28.38 -17.89 18.90
C LEU A 322 27.08 -18.52 19.48
N PRO A 323 26.50 -17.96 20.57
CA PRO A 323 25.33 -18.52 21.27
C PRO A 323 24.02 -18.31 20.49
N PHE A 324 24.02 -18.61 19.20
CA PHE A 324 22.80 -18.73 18.42
C PHE A 324 22.22 -20.12 18.61
N ASP A 325 20.90 -20.21 18.61
CA ASP A 325 20.14 -21.46 18.67
C ASP A 325 19.85 -22.02 17.28
N LEU A 326 19.92 -21.17 16.25
CA LEU A 326 19.67 -21.50 14.85
C LEU A 326 20.43 -20.55 13.92
N VAL A 327 20.95 -21.09 12.82
CA VAL A 327 21.47 -20.30 11.69
C VAL A 327 20.60 -20.56 10.47
N ILE A 328 20.13 -19.50 9.81
CA ILE A 328 19.40 -19.57 8.54
C ILE A 328 20.28 -18.99 7.45
N VAL A 329 20.37 -19.68 6.31
CA VAL A 329 21.14 -19.25 5.14
C VAL A 329 20.21 -19.16 3.95
N GLU A 330 19.98 -17.95 3.43
CA GLU A 330 19.24 -17.71 2.20
C GLU A 330 20.22 -17.52 1.03
N THR A 331 20.01 -18.23 -0.08
CA THR A 331 20.83 -18.07 -1.29
C THR A 331 20.27 -17.02 -2.25
N ALA A 332 21.08 -16.60 -3.22
CA ALA A 332 20.57 -15.88 -4.38
C ALA A 332 19.57 -16.79 -5.16
N GLY A 333 18.76 -16.19 -6.03
CA GLY A 333 17.83 -16.94 -6.88
C GLY A 333 18.59 -17.95 -7.76
N ILE A 334 18.25 -19.23 -7.65
CA ILE A 334 18.94 -20.31 -8.35
C ILE A 334 18.24 -20.75 -9.64
N GLY A 335 19.03 -21.33 -10.55
CA GLY A 335 18.55 -22.10 -11.69
C GLY A 335 18.09 -23.50 -11.31
N GLN A 336 17.81 -24.33 -12.30
CA GLN A 336 17.29 -25.69 -12.10
C GLN A 336 18.35 -26.68 -11.58
N ALA A 337 19.65 -26.46 -11.87
CA ALA A 337 20.75 -27.39 -11.60
C ALA A 337 21.68 -26.96 -10.45
N ASP A 338 21.37 -25.89 -9.72
CA ASP A 338 22.25 -25.40 -8.64
C ASP A 338 21.90 -26.09 -7.31
N THR A 339 22.88 -26.75 -6.69
CA THR A 339 22.71 -27.51 -5.42
C THR A 339 23.72 -27.12 -4.33
N GLU A 340 24.52 -26.07 -4.54
CA GLU A 340 25.67 -25.70 -3.66
C GLU A 340 25.31 -25.56 -2.17
N ILE A 341 24.07 -25.15 -1.87
CA ILE A 341 23.63 -24.96 -0.48
C ILE A 341 23.58 -26.28 0.31
N VAL A 342 23.36 -27.41 -0.37
CA VAL A 342 23.19 -28.73 0.26
C VAL A 342 24.44 -29.15 1.03
N ASP A 343 25.62 -28.81 0.51
CA ASP A 343 26.90 -29.15 1.14
C ASP A 343 27.27 -28.22 2.31
N LEU A 344 26.51 -27.14 2.51
CA LEU A 344 26.81 -26.10 3.51
C LEU A 344 25.89 -26.13 4.74
N VAL A 345 24.76 -26.84 4.68
CA VAL A 345 23.69 -26.74 5.67
C VAL A 345 23.26 -28.10 6.19
N ASP A 346 22.66 -28.11 7.40
CA ASP A 346 22.15 -29.33 8.02
C ASP A 346 20.75 -29.70 7.47
N PHE A 347 19.99 -28.70 7.00
CA PHE A 347 18.61 -28.87 6.53
C PHE A 347 18.31 -28.01 5.29
N PRO A 348 18.36 -28.56 4.07
CA PRO A 348 18.05 -27.82 2.83
C PRO A 348 16.54 -27.75 2.58
N VAL A 349 16.06 -26.54 2.30
CA VAL A 349 14.67 -26.18 1.97
C VAL A 349 14.63 -25.55 0.58
N TYR A 350 13.72 -26.04 -0.27
CA TYR A 350 13.51 -25.50 -1.62
C TYR A 350 12.20 -24.72 -1.72
N VAL A 351 12.26 -23.45 -2.11
CA VAL A 351 11.11 -22.57 -2.30
C VAL A 351 10.85 -22.39 -3.79
N MET A 352 9.62 -22.66 -4.21
CA MET A 352 9.19 -22.52 -5.60
C MET A 352 7.80 -21.90 -5.71
N THR A 353 7.33 -21.65 -6.94
CA THR A 353 5.97 -21.18 -7.23
C THR A 353 5.29 -22.15 -8.19
N SER A 354 4.01 -21.93 -8.49
CA SER A 354 3.29 -22.69 -9.53
C SER A 354 3.83 -22.49 -10.96
N ASP A 355 4.68 -21.47 -11.17
CA ASP A 355 5.19 -21.09 -12.49
C ASP A 355 6.51 -21.82 -12.83
N TYR A 356 6.46 -23.14 -13.05
CA TYR A 356 7.61 -23.95 -13.47
C TYR A 356 7.49 -24.50 -14.91
N GLY A 357 6.43 -24.12 -15.64
CA GLY A 357 6.15 -24.60 -16.99
C GLY A 357 5.42 -25.94 -16.99
N ALA A 358 5.87 -26.89 -17.81
CA ALA A 358 5.28 -28.23 -17.86
C ALA A 358 5.75 -29.11 -16.69
N ALA A 359 4.94 -30.09 -16.28
CA ALA A 359 5.30 -31.03 -15.22
C ALA A 359 6.64 -31.76 -15.46
N SER A 360 7.02 -32.00 -16.73
CA SER A 360 8.31 -32.59 -17.10
C SER A 360 9.52 -31.71 -16.77
N GLN A 361 9.34 -30.42 -16.46
CA GLN A 361 10.42 -29.56 -15.98
C GLN A 361 10.81 -29.87 -14.54
N LEU A 362 9.91 -30.44 -13.74
CA LEU A 362 10.21 -30.85 -12.36
C LEU A 362 11.28 -31.95 -12.30
N GLU A 363 11.37 -32.77 -13.34
CA GLU A 363 12.41 -33.81 -13.48
C GLU A 363 13.82 -33.24 -13.66
N LYS A 364 13.95 -31.93 -13.96
CA LYS A 364 15.23 -31.25 -14.17
C LYS A 364 15.66 -30.38 -12.99
N ILE A 365 14.85 -30.33 -11.93
CA ILE A 365 15.13 -29.51 -10.75
C ILE A 365 15.85 -30.39 -9.74
N ASP A 366 17.19 -30.30 -9.71
CA ASP A 366 18.03 -31.13 -8.85
C ASP A 366 17.69 -30.92 -7.36
N MET A 367 17.30 -29.71 -6.97
CA MET A 367 16.87 -29.43 -5.59
C MET A 367 15.66 -30.27 -5.13
N LEU A 368 14.84 -30.83 -6.02
CA LEU A 368 13.77 -31.75 -5.63
C LEU A 368 14.29 -33.13 -5.19
N ASP A 369 15.53 -33.48 -5.53
CA ASP A 369 16.21 -34.69 -5.04
C ASP A 369 16.83 -34.48 -3.66
N PHE A 370 17.33 -33.27 -3.38
CA PHE A 370 18.10 -32.99 -2.16
C PHE A 370 17.32 -32.28 -1.05
N ALA A 371 16.26 -31.54 -1.40
CA ALA A 371 15.49 -30.78 -0.41
C ALA A 371 14.72 -31.71 0.53
N GLN A 372 14.92 -31.50 1.83
CA GLN A 372 14.18 -32.23 2.86
C GLN A 372 12.79 -31.65 3.11
N LEU A 373 12.58 -30.41 2.67
CA LEU A 373 11.29 -29.73 2.69
C LEU A 373 11.17 -28.84 1.45
N VAL A 374 10.03 -28.90 0.79
CA VAL A 374 9.68 -28.05 -0.35
C VAL A 374 8.53 -27.13 0.05
N VAL A 375 8.71 -25.84 -0.24
CA VAL A 375 7.72 -24.78 -0.03
C VAL A 375 7.19 -24.36 -1.39
N LEU A 376 5.93 -24.70 -1.68
CA LEU A 376 5.21 -24.16 -2.82
C LEU A 376 4.55 -22.84 -2.40
N ASN A 377 5.31 -21.76 -2.53
CA ASN A 377 4.89 -20.42 -2.12
C ASN A 377 4.06 -19.73 -3.21
N LYS A 378 3.38 -18.64 -2.83
CA LYS A 378 2.41 -17.93 -3.68
C LYS A 378 1.27 -18.84 -4.13
N TYR A 379 0.75 -19.61 -3.17
CA TYR A 379 -0.31 -20.58 -3.39
C TYR A 379 -1.66 -19.94 -3.77
N ASP A 380 -1.76 -18.61 -3.70
CA ASP A 380 -2.85 -17.78 -4.24
C ASP A 380 -2.89 -17.75 -5.78
N ARG A 381 -1.82 -18.19 -6.45
CA ARG A 381 -1.74 -18.17 -7.92
C ARG A 381 -2.57 -19.27 -8.56
N ARG A 382 -3.03 -18.99 -9.79
CA ARG A 382 -3.76 -19.96 -10.61
C ARG A 382 -2.89 -21.19 -10.90
N GLY A 383 -3.47 -22.37 -10.75
CA GLY A 383 -2.77 -23.65 -10.99
C GLY A 383 -1.94 -24.13 -9.81
N ALA A 384 -2.00 -23.47 -8.64
CA ALA A 384 -1.27 -23.87 -7.45
C ALA A 384 -1.69 -25.27 -6.93
N GLU A 385 -2.97 -25.65 -7.03
CA GLU A 385 -3.45 -26.99 -6.67
C GLU A 385 -2.84 -28.09 -7.55
N ASP A 386 -2.86 -27.91 -8.87
CA ASP A 386 -2.21 -28.81 -9.82
C ASP A 386 -0.70 -28.86 -9.58
N ALA A 387 -0.08 -27.71 -9.33
CA ALA A 387 1.33 -27.61 -8.99
C ALA A 387 1.69 -28.41 -7.73
N LEU A 388 0.87 -28.33 -6.68
CA LEU A 388 1.10 -29.09 -5.45
C LEU A 388 1.07 -30.59 -5.72
N ARG A 389 0.08 -31.05 -6.48
CA ARG A 389 -0.04 -32.46 -6.88
C ARG A 389 1.18 -32.92 -7.68
N ASP A 390 1.61 -32.15 -8.65
CA ASP A 390 2.68 -32.52 -9.56
C ASP A 390 4.05 -32.51 -8.85
N VAL A 391 4.30 -31.52 -7.98
CA VAL A 391 5.51 -31.47 -7.14
C VAL A 391 5.53 -32.63 -6.13
N ARG A 392 4.41 -32.95 -5.47
CA ARG A 392 4.33 -34.12 -4.57
C ARG A 392 4.61 -35.43 -5.30
N LYS A 393 4.02 -35.61 -6.49
CA LYS A 393 4.29 -36.79 -7.34
C LYS A 393 5.75 -36.89 -7.72
N GLN A 394 6.37 -35.78 -8.13
CA GLN A 394 7.78 -35.77 -8.48
C GLN A 394 8.68 -36.06 -7.27
N TRP A 395 8.42 -35.43 -6.12
CA TRP A 395 9.16 -35.68 -4.90
C TRP A 395 9.11 -37.16 -4.48
N LYS A 396 7.92 -37.79 -4.54
CA LYS A 396 7.74 -39.23 -4.27
C LYS A 396 8.55 -40.11 -5.23
N ARG A 397 8.62 -39.75 -6.52
CA ARG A 397 9.40 -40.48 -7.52
C ARG A 397 10.89 -40.41 -7.20
N ASN A 398 11.40 -39.20 -6.96
CA ASN A 398 12.79 -38.93 -6.62
C ASN A 398 13.23 -39.71 -5.37
N HIS A 399 12.36 -39.79 -4.36
CA HIS A 399 12.63 -40.46 -3.09
C HIS A 399 12.16 -41.92 -3.02
N THR A 400 11.73 -42.53 -4.13
CA THR A 400 11.14 -43.89 -4.18
C THR A 400 10.04 -44.16 -3.14
N ALA A 401 9.31 -43.11 -2.72
CA ALA A 401 8.32 -43.14 -1.65
C ALA A 401 6.87 -43.23 -2.18
N PHE A 402 6.61 -44.15 -3.11
CA PHE A 402 5.33 -44.24 -3.84
C PHE A 402 4.10 -44.48 -2.96
N GLN A 403 4.27 -45.14 -1.81
CA GLN A 403 3.20 -45.50 -0.87
C GLN A 403 2.97 -44.42 0.21
N MET A 404 3.77 -43.36 0.25
CA MET A 404 3.60 -42.28 1.24
C MET A 404 2.30 -41.51 0.97
N PRO A 405 1.43 -41.28 1.96
CA PRO A 405 0.27 -40.39 1.82
C PRO A 405 0.69 -38.99 1.38
N ASP A 406 -0.12 -38.30 0.57
CA ASP A 406 0.20 -36.94 0.08
C ASP A 406 0.38 -35.93 1.23
N GLU A 407 -0.28 -36.14 2.36
CA GLU A 407 -0.18 -35.31 3.56
C GLU A 407 1.15 -35.47 4.33
N ASP A 408 1.83 -36.60 4.14
CA ASP A 408 3.12 -36.88 4.77
C ASP A 408 4.32 -36.47 3.89
N VAL A 409 4.07 -36.20 2.61
CA VAL A 409 5.08 -35.66 1.69
C VAL A 409 5.47 -34.27 2.16
N PRO A 410 6.77 -33.96 2.35
CA PRO A 410 7.23 -32.68 2.88
C PRO A 410 7.19 -31.56 1.83
N VAL A 411 6.05 -31.42 1.15
CA VAL A 411 5.74 -30.37 0.16
C VAL A 411 4.52 -29.61 0.67
N TYR A 412 4.75 -28.35 1.07
CA TYR A 412 3.78 -27.53 1.77
C TYR A 412 3.32 -26.34 0.91
N PRO A 413 2.01 -26.11 0.76
CA PRO A 413 1.47 -24.91 0.13
C PRO A 413 1.53 -23.74 1.12
N THR A 414 2.06 -22.59 0.70
CA THR A 414 2.18 -21.41 1.55
C THR A 414 1.83 -20.12 0.82
N ILE A 415 1.33 -19.14 1.55
CA ILE A 415 1.17 -17.76 1.07
C ILE A 415 1.89 -16.83 2.06
N ALA A 416 3.20 -16.66 1.89
CA ALA A 416 4.01 -15.85 2.81
C ALA A 416 3.63 -14.36 2.84
N SER A 417 2.88 -13.87 1.84
CA SER A 417 2.32 -12.50 1.85
C SER A 417 1.05 -12.36 2.67
N GLN A 418 0.41 -13.48 3.04
CA GLN A 418 -0.81 -13.50 3.82
C GLN A 418 -0.47 -13.57 5.31
N PHE A 419 -0.92 -12.56 6.06
CA PHE A 419 -0.73 -12.53 7.51
C PHE A 419 -1.36 -13.75 8.17
N ASN A 420 -0.59 -14.41 9.05
CA ASN A 420 -1.00 -15.60 9.78
C ASN A 420 -1.50 -16.75 8.87
N ASP A 421 -0.82 -16.96 7.74
CA ASP A 421 -1.16 -18.04 6.80
C ASP A 421 -1.12 -19.42 7.50
N PRO A 422 -2.21 -20.21 7.46
CA PRO A 422 -2.21 -21.58 8.00
C PRO A 422 -1.21 -22.49 7.30
N GLY A 423 -0.95 -22.29 6.01
CA GLY A 423 0.03 -23.08 5.26
C GLY A 423 1.45 -22.92 5.79
N VAL A 424 1.90 -21.68 6.01
CA VAL A 424 3.19 -21.38 6.65
C VAL A 424 3.26 -21.97 8.05
N THR A 425 2.19 -21.87 8.85
CA THR A 425 2.14 -22.42 10.21
C THR A 425 2.23 -23.95 10.21
N TRP A 426 1.50 -24.63 9.32
CA TRP A 426 1.57 -26.08 9.14
C TRP A 426 2.96 -26.54 8.68
N MET A 427 3.57 -25.80 7.74
CA MET A 427 4.94 -26.01 7.29
C MET A 427 5.95 -25.84 8.45
N PHE A 428 5.82 -24.78 9.24
CA PHE A 428 6.69 -24.48 10.39
C PHE A 428 6.69 -25.59 11.45
N VAL A 429 5.50 -26.09 11.82
CA VAL A 429 5.38 -27.19 12.79
C VAL A 429 6.06 -28.46 12.27
N ASN A 430 5.94 -28.73 10.97
CA ASN A 430 6.61 -29.87 10.35
C ASN A 430 8.11 -29.68 10.17
N LEU A 431 8.57 -28.48 9.85
CA LEU A 431 9.99 -28.12 9.85
C LEU A 431 10.60 -28.42 11.22
N CYS A 432 9.96 -27.96 12.30
CA CYS A 432 10.35 -28.26 13.67
C CYS A 432 10.40 -29.77 13.94
N ARG A 433 9.38 -30.53 13.53
CA ARG A 433 9.35 -32.00 13.64
C ARG A 433 10.51 -32.67 12.90
N LEU A 434 10.81 -32.23 11.68
CA LEU A 434 11.88 -32.80 10.85
C LEU A 434 13.27 -32.46 11.40
N LEU A 435 13.48 -31.24 11.89
CA LEU A 435 14.71 -30.82 12.57
C LEU A 435 14.98 -31.70 13.80
N ARG A 436 13.96 -31.99 14.61
CA ARG A 436 14.08 -32.92 15.74
C ARG A 436 14.46 -34.33 15.32
N LYS A 437 13.86 -34.84 14.24
CA LYS A 437 14.16 -36.18 13.71
C LYS A 437 15.62 -36.29 13.26
N ASN A 438 16.14 -35.28 12.57
CA ASN A 438 17.53 -35.29 12.07
C ASN A 438 18.58 -35.21 13.18
N ARG A 439 18.23 -34.66 14.34
CA ARG A 439 19.15 -34.53 15.48
C ARG A 439 19.25 -35.77 16.36
N GLY A 440 18.47 -36.82 16.07
CA GLY A 440 18.49 -38.06 16.84
C GLY A 440 17.85 -37.88 18.21
N GLN A 441 16.53 -38.01 18.30
CA GLN A 441 15.85 -38.18 19.58
C GLN A 441 16.34 -39.44 20.30
N SER A 442 16.64 -39.33 21.59
CA SER A 442 16.75 -40.48 22.48
C SER A 442 15.43 -41.28 22.46
N ARG A 443 15.54 -42.62 22.37
CA ARG A 443 14.42 -43.58 22.41
C ARG A 443 13.50 -43.47 23.64
N LEU A 444 13.85 -42.63 24.62
CA LEU A 444 13.10 -42.39 25.85
C LEU A 444 11.90 -41.43 25.70
N SER A 445 11.65 -40.88 24.50
CA SER A 445 10.58 -39.90 24.24
C SER A 445 9.44 -40.40 23.31
N ASP A 446 9.32 -41.71 23.07
CA ASP A 446 8.22 -42.29 22.29
C ASP A 446 6.90 -42.26 23.10
N PRO A 447 5.83 -41.57 22.64
CA PRO A 447 4.53 -41.58 23.30
C PRO A 447 3.83 -42.96 23.29
N ARG A 448 4.39 -43.95 22.58
CA ARG A 448 3.90 -45.34 22.53
C ARG A 448 4.47 -46.24 23.63
N ALA A 449 5.35 -45.74 24.49
CA ALA A 449 5.70 -46.43 25.73
C ALA A 449 4.53 -46.31 26.72
N GLY A 450 3.97 -47.46 27.11
CA GLY A 450 2.69 -47.59 27.80
C GLY A 450 2.50 -46.69 29.03
N ALA A 451 1.25 -46.27 29.20
CA ALA A 451 0.75 -45.58 30.38
C ALA A 451 0.77 -46.51 31.60
N ASP A 452 1.90 -46.58 32.30
CA ASP A 452 1.96 -47.06 33.69
C ASP A 452 3.31 -46.70 34.32
N THR A 453 3.51 -45.42 34.62
CA THR A 453 4.24 -44.93 35.81
C THR A 453 4.05 -43.42 35.91
N ALA A 454 3.07 -43.00 36.69
CA ALA A 454 3.01 -41.64 37.20
C ALA A 454 4.06 -41.47 38.33
N LEU A 455 4.64 -40.27 38.41
CA LEU A 455 5.61 -39.76 39.39
C LEU A 455 7.10 -40.08 39.17
N ALA A 456 7.80 -39.17 38.48
CA ALA A 456 9.08 -38.60 38.94
C ALA A 456 9.43 -37.32 38.17
N SER A 457 9.65 -36.24 38.93
CA SER A 457 10.29 -34.98 38.53
C SER A 457 11.77 -35.15 38.11
N LYS A 458 12.27 -34.22 37.28
CA LYS A 458 13.65 -34.01 36.77
C LYS A 458 13.95 -34.74 35.45
N GLY A 459 14.51 -34.12 34.41
CA GLY A 459 15.01 -32.76 34.25
C GLY A 459 15.37 -32.50 32.78
N ASP A 460 15.58 -31.22 32.48
CA ASP A 460 16.07 -30.67 31.22
C ASP A 460 17.28 -31.41 30.65
N SER A 461 17.49 -31.24 29.34
CA SER A 461 18.57 -31.74 28.47
C SER A 461 18.39 -33.15 27.89
N ASP A 462 17.54 -33.25 26.86
CA ASP A 462 17.85 -34.18 25.76
C ASP A 462 19.13 -33.62 25.09
N PRO A 463 20.26 -34.35 25.04
CA PRO A 463 21.59 -33.80 24.72
C PRO A 463 21.73 -33.20 23.31
N GLY A 464 20.68 -33.21 22.48
CA GLY A 464 20.67 -32.66 21.12
C GLY A 464 20.04 -31.25 20.94
N PHE A 465 19.47 -30.66 21.99
CA PHE A 465 18.73 -29.38 21.89
C PHE A 465 19.28 -28.26 22.79
N SER A 466 19.04 -27.01 22.39
CA SER A 466 19.39 -25.83 23.20
C SER A 466 18.42 -25.69 24.37
N PRO A 467 18.84 -25.15 25.53
CA PRO A 467 17.93 -24.80 26.63
C PRO A 467 16.81 -23.83 26.22
N HIS A 468 16.97 -23.08 25.13
CA HIS A 468 15.99 -22.10 24.67
C HIS A 468 14.99 -22.66 23.64
N CYS A 469 15.26 -23.82 23.05
CA CYS A 469 14.46 -24.36 21.95
C CYS A 469 14.58 -25.89 21.84
N ASP A 470 13.46 -26.58 22.06
CA ASP A 470 13.30 -28.03 21.87
C ASP A 470 12.67 -28.39 20.51
N PHE A 471 12.41 -27.37 19.67
CA PHE A 471 11.67 -27.46 18.40
C PHE A 471 10.29 -28.13 18.54
N LYS A 472 9.60 -27.96 19.67
CA LYS A 472 8.22 -28.45 19.89
C LYS A 472 7.24 -27.28 20.08
N PRO A 473 6.82 -26.62 18.97
CA PRO A 473 5.89 -25.50 19.07
C PRO A 473 4.51 -25.97 19.56
N GLN A 474 3.92 -25.22 20.50
CA GLN A 474 2.55 -25.43 20.98
C GLN A 474 1.59 -24.57 20.14
N ILE A 475 1.31 -25.01 18.91
CA ILE A 475 0.49 -24.27 17.94
C ILE A 475 -0.59 -25.19 17.36
N ASP A 476 -1.82 -24.68 17.28
CA ASP A 476 -2.91 -25.38 16.61
C ASP A 476 -2.68 -25.41 15.09
N THR A 477 -2.73 -26.62 14.51
CA THR A 477 -2.58 -26.87 13.07
C THR A 477 -3.81 -27.55 12.47
N THR A 478 -4.98 -27.41 13.12
CA THR A 478 -6.27 -27.85 12.58
C THR A 478 -6.55 -27.27 11.19
N LEU A 479 -6.22 -26.00 10.98
CA LEU A 479 -6.24 -25.35 9.67
C LEU A 479 -4.87 -25.49 8.99
N LYS A 480 -4.79 -26.29 7.92
CA LYS A 480 -3.55 -26.57 7.18
C LYS A 480 -3.45 -25.89 5.82
N GLU A 481 -4.58 -25.71 5.15
CA GLU A 481 -4.61 -25.19 3.78
C GLU A 481 -4.68 -23.67 3.77
N PRO A 482 -3.80 -22.98 3.02
CA PRO A 482 -3.93 -21.56 2.76
C PRO A 482 -5.31 -21.28 2.15
N ARG A 483 -6.03 -20.33 2.72
CA ARG A 483 -7.23 -19.77 2.10
C ARG A 483 -6.88 -18.39 1.60
N ALA A 484 -6.54 -18.29 0.31
CA ALA A 484 -6.35 -17.00 -0.32
C ALA A 484 -7.64 -16.19 -0.15
N THR A 485 -7.57 -15.04 0.53
CA THR A 485 -8.69 -14.08 0.51
C THR A 485 -8.68 -13.45 -0.88
N VAL A 486 -9.42 -14.06 -1.81
CA VAL A 486 -9.47 -13.57 -3.19
C VAL A 486 -10.20 -12.22 -3.19
N LEU A 487 -9.43 -11.12 -3.23
CA LEU A 487 -9.97 -9.76 -3.30
C LEU A 487 -10.79 -9.56 -4.58
N ILE A 488 -10.23 -9.99 -5.71
CA ILE A 488 -10.89 -9.92 -7.03
C ILE A 488 -11.08 -11.34 -7.55
N PRO A 489 -12.33 -11.82 -7.73
CA PRO A 489 -12.60 -13.16 -8.21
C PRO A 489 -11.90 -13.45 -9.54
N GLY A 490 -11.40 -14.67 -9.74
CA GLY A 490 -10.66 -15.06 -10.95
C GLY A 490 -11.38 -14.75 -12.27
N LYS A 491 -12.72 -14.84 -12.28
CA LYS A 491 -13.57 -14.49 -13.44
C LYS A 491 -13.60 -13.00 -13.78
N ARG A 492 -13.22 -12.12 -12.84
CA ARG A 492 -13.24 -10.65 -12.97
C ARG A 492 -11.86 -10.05 -13.18
N VAL A 493 -10.77 -10.83 -13.27
CA VAL A 493 -9.38 -10.31 -13.38
C VAL A 493 -9.20 -9.32 -14.54
N ARG A 494 -10.03 -9.38 -15.59
CA ARG A 494 -9.97 -8.49 -16.76
C ARG A 494 -10.92 -7.29 -16.72
N TYR A 495 -11.51 -6.95 -15.56
CA TYR A 495 -12.46 -5.84 -15.38
C TYR A 495 -12.02 -4.52 -16.02
N LEU A 496 -10.75 -4.11 -15.88
CA LEU A 496 -10.23 -2.89 -16.50
C LEU A 496 -10.26 -2.94 -18.03
N ALA A 497 -9.98 -4.10 -18.62
CA ALA A 497 -10.04 -4.28 -20.07
C ALA A 497 -11.49 -4.20 -20.57
N GLU A 498 -12.43 -4.82 -19.84
CA GLU A 498 -13.86 -4.76 -20.15
C GLU A 498 -14.38 -3.30 -20.08
N ILE A 499 -14.02 -2.55 -19.05
CA ILE A 499 -14.39 -1.13 -18.92
C ILE A 499 -13.80 -0.28 -20.06
N ALA A 500 -12.54 -0.53 -20.43
CA ALA A 500 -11.92 0.16 -21.55
C ALA A 500 -12.58 -0.17 -22.90
N GLU A 501 -12.97 -1.43 -23.12
CA GLU A 501 -13.72 -1.87 -24.29
C GLU A 501 -15.11 -1.22 -24.35
N GLN A 502 -15.83 -1.18 -23.22
CA GLN A 502 -17.13 -0.49 -23.11
C GLN A 502 -17.00 1.01 -23.42
N GLY A 503 -16.01 1.70 -22.86
CA GLY A 503 -15.77 3.12 -23.13
C GLY A 503 -15.48 3.40 -24.61
N ARG A 504 -14.72 2.54 -25.29
CA ARG A 504 -14.51 2.63 -26.75
C ARG A 504 -15.80 2.35 -27.53
N GLY A 505 -16.61 1.39 -27.07
CA GLY A 505 -17.92 1.07 -27.62
C GLY A 505 -18.87 2.26 -27.59
N ILE A 506 -19.00 2.94 -26.45
CA ILE A 506 -19.82 4.15 -26.29
C ILE A 506 -19.40 5.24 -27.28
N ASN A 507 -18.10 5.49 -27.43
CA ASN A 507 -17.59 6.48 -28.38
C ASN A 507 -17.88 6.11 -29.84
N ALA A 508 -17.74 4.83 -30.20
CA ALA A 508 -18.05 4.33 -31.53
C ALA A 508 -19.55 4.43 -31.84
N ASP A 509 -20.40 4.09 -30.86
CA ASP A 509 -21.85 4.21 -30.96
C ASP A 509 -22.27 5.67 -31.10
N ALA A 510 -21.73 6.58 -30.29
CA ALA A 510 -22.02 8.01 -30.41
C ALA A 510 -21.66 8.55 -31.80
N LYS A 511 -20.53 8.12 -32.37
CA LYS A 511 -20.13 8.48 -33.74
C LYS A 511 -21.12 7.92 -34.77
N ARG A 512 -21.50 6.64 -34.67
CA ARG A 512 -22.47 6.00 -35.58
C ARG A 512 -23.82 6.71 -35.54
N MET A 513 -24.33 7.00 -34.33
CA MET A 513 -25.60 7.71 -34.14
C MET A 513 -25.54 9.13 -34.70
N ALA A 514 -24.44 9.85 -34.49
CA ALA A 514 -24.25 11.19 -35.06
C ALA A 514 -24.27 11.18 -36.60
N GLU A 515 -23.57 10.23 -37.24
CA GLU A 515 -23.58 10.07 -38.70
C GLU A 515 -24.99 9.77 -39.26
N ALA A 516 -25.76 8.90 -38.58
CA ALA A 516 -27.15 8.61 -38.93
C ALA A 516 -28.05 9.84 -38.78
N ALA A 517 -27.84 10.64 -37.72
CA ALA A 517 -28.61 11.85 -37.46
C ALA A 517 -28.35 12.94 -38.51
N SER A 518 -27.10 13.18 -38.91
CA SER A 518 -26.78 14.10 -40.01
C SER A 518 -27.42 13.66 -41.32
N LYS A 519 -27.36 12.36 -41.65
CA LYS A 519 -28.03 11.82 -42.85
C LYS A 519 -29.54 12.05 -42.79
N ALA A 520 -30.18 11.75 -41.66
CA ALA A 520 -31.60 11.95 -41.47
C ALA A 520 -31.97 13.43 -41.67
N GLN A 521 -31.20 14.37 -41.12
CA GLN A 521 -31.44 15.79 -41.34
C GLN A 521 -31.26 16.19 -42.81
N HIS A 522 -30.18 15.77 -43.46
CA HIS A 522 -29.95 16.12 -44.87
C HIS A 522 -31.08 15.64 -45.79
N TYR A 523 -31.58 14.42 -45.57
CA TYR A 523 -32.74 13.92 -46.32
C TYR A 523 -34.01 14.69 -45.99
N TYR A 524 -34.24 15.00 -44.71
CA TYR A 524 -35.39 15.80 -44.28
C TYR A 524 -35.40 17.19 -44.89
N GLU A 525 -34.27 17.89 -44.88
CA GLU A 525 -34.11 19.22 -45.45
C GLU A 525 -34.25 19.20 -46.97
N SER A 526 -33.70 18.18 -47.64
CA SER A 526 -33.89 17.99 -49.08
C SER A 526 -35.35 17.78 -49.45
N LEU A 527 -36.06 16.90 -48.72
CA LEU A 527 -37.50 16.65 -48.92
C LEU A 527 -38.34 17.91 -48.66
N LYS A 528 -37.98 18.69 -47.64
CA LYS A 528 -38.63 19.96 -47.33
C LYS A 528 -38.43 20.99 -48.44
N GLU A 529 -37.21 21.16 -48.94
CA GLU A 529 -36.89 22.13 -50.00
C GLU A 529 -37.53 21.74 -51.34
N LEU A 530 -37.65 20.43 -51.62
CA LEU A 530 -38.36 19.91 -52.78
C LEU A 530 -39.90 19.99 -52.65
N GLY A 531 -40.44 20.43 -51.51
CA GLY A 531 -41.87 20.64 -51.31
C GLY A 531 -42.69 19.37 -51.15
N ASP A 532 -42.13 18.32 -50.53
CA ASP A 532 -42.84 17.07 -50.28
C ASP A 532 -44.13 17.27 -49.44
N SER A 533 -45.29 16.93 -50.02
CA SER A 533 -46.61 17.07 -49.37
C SER A 533 -46.85 16.11 -48.21
N ASP A 534 -46.13 14.99 -48.17
CA ASP A 534 -46.30 13.93 -47.15
C ASP A 534 -45.22 14.01 -46.05
N LEU A 535 -44.40 15.08 -46.03
CA LEU A 535 -43.28 15.24 -45.09
C LEU A 535 -43.76 15.15 -43.63
N PRO A 536 -43.32 14.15 -42.85
CA PRO A 536 -43.68 14.03 -41.45
C PRO A 536 -42.98 15.09 -40.61
N LYS A 537 -43.28 15.15 -39.30
CA LYS A 537 -42.52 16.02 -38.39
C LYS A 537 -41.05 15.57 -38.32
N PRO A 538 -40.12 16.46 -37.94
CA PRO A 538 -38.74 16.09 -37.73
C PRO A 538 -38.60 14.84 -36.83
N LEU A 539 -37.84 13.86 -37.31
CA LEU A 539 -37.54 12.56 -36.68
C LEU A 539 -38.73 11.57 -36.62
N ASP A 540 -39.87 11.87 -37.24
CA ASP A 540 -40.98 10.93 -37.38
C ASP A 540 -40.84 10.12 -38.69
N LEU A 541 -41.24 8.85 -38.66
CA LEU A 541 -41.17 8.00 -39.85
C LEU A 541 -42.34 8.28 -40.80
N TYR A 542 -42.09 8.21 -42.12
CA TYR A 542 -43.14 8.08 -43.12
C TYR A 542 -43.92 6.78 -42.91
N GLY A 543 -45.24 6.84 -43.12
CA GLY A 543 -46.10 5.66 -43.19
C GLY A 543 -45.80 4.78 -44.41
N ALA A 544 -46.17 3.50 -44.34
CA ALA A 544 -45.82 2.51 -45.38
C ALA A 544 -46.32 2.91 -46.79
N GLU A 545 -47.47 3.56 -46.89
CA GLU A 545 -48.05 4.00 -48.16
C GLU A 545 -47.22 5.07 -48.88
N ALA A 546 -46.52 5.93 -48.13
CA ALA A 546 -45.68 7.00 -48.69
C ALA A 546 -44.31 6.49 -49.18
N LEU A 547 -43.97 5.23 -48.88
CA LEU A 547 -42.69 4.58 -49.22
C LEU A 547 -42.78 3.65 -50.43
N VAL A 548 -43.96 3.48 -51.03
CA VAL A 548 -44.18 2.61 -52.19
C VAL A 548 -44.74 3.45 -53.34
N ALA A 549 -44.28 3.20 -54.57
CA ALA A 549 -44.87 3.83 -55.75
C ALA A 549 -46.33 3.37 -55.92
N GLY A 550 -47.29 4.26 -55.64
CA GLY A 550 -48.71 3.94 -55.75
C GLY A 550 -49.12 3.68 -57.21
N LYS A 551 -49.67 2.50 -57.49
CA LYS A 551 -50.51 2.28 -58.68
C LYS A 551 -51.79 3.11 -58.53
N ALA A 552 -52.08 3.94 -59.54
CA ALA A 552 -53.25 4.78 -59.75
C ALA A 552 -54.45 4.55 -58.79
N ARG A 553 -54.80 5.58 -58.00
CA ARG A 553 -56.10 5.69 -57.34
C ARG A 553 -57.19 5.73 -58.41
N SER A 554 -58.04 4.70 -58.48
CA SER A 554 -59.27 4.72 -59.28
C SER A 554 -60.23 5.77 -58.71
N TYR A 555 -60.46 6.85 -59.46
CA TYR A 555 -61.49 7.84 -59.15
C TYR A 555 -62.87 7.17 -59.14
N LYS A 556 -63.60 7.29 -58.02
CA LYS A 556 -65.05 7.12 -58.00
C LYS A 556 -65.67 8.35 -58.67
N SER A 557 -66.43 8.13 -59.75
CA SER A 557 -67.24 9.16 -60.37
C SER A 557 -68.44 9.52 -59.48
N SER A 558 -68.53 10.77 -59.06
CA SER A 558 -69.81 11.41 -58.76
C SER A 558 -69.98 12.56 -59.73
N ALA A 559 -70.94 12.42 -60.63
CA ALA A 559 -71.39 13.44 -61.54
C ALA A 559 -72.08 14.57 -60.75
N ASP A 560 -71.70 15.83 -61.00
CA ASP A 560 -72.67 16.85 -61.43
C ASP A 560 -71.95 18.05 -62.07
N ASP A 561 -72.59 18.61 -63.10
CA ASP A 561 -72.08 19.58 -64.07
C ASP A 561 -72.01 21.02 -63.53
N SER A 562 -70.97 21.77 -63.90
CA SER A 562 -71.09 22.83 -64.92
C SER A 562 -69.97 23.91 -64.90
N LYS A 563 -69.49 24.21 -66.13
CA LYS A 563 -68.95 25.46 -66.67
C LYS A 563 -67.45 25.83 -66.54
N THR A 564 -66.76 25.57 -67.65
CA THR A 564 -65.90 26.48 -68.46
C THR A 564 -64.68 27.15 -67.83
N HIS A 565 -63.47 26.70 -68.20
CA HIS A 565 -62.61 27.41 -69.19
C HIS A 565 -61.39 26.57 -69.58
N VAL A 566 -61.08 26.57 -70.88
CA VAL A 566 -59.96 25.89 -71.53
C VAL A 566 -58.74 26.83 -71.55
N GLY A 567 -57.57 26.32 -71.15
CA GLY A 567 -56.30 27.04 -71.22
C GLY A 567 -55.07 26.15 -70.98
N ALA A 568 -54.60 25.52 -72.05
CA ALA A 568 -53.21 25.13 -72.37
C ALA A 568 -52.31 24.46 -71.28
N GLY A 569 -52.25 23.13 -71.33
CA GLY A 569 -51.01 22.38 -71.60
C GLY A 569 -49.86 22.38 -70.57
N LEU A 570 -49.91 21.44 -69.62
CA LEU A 570 -48.73 20.73 -69.09
C LEU A 570 -49.07 19.22 -69.08
N PRO A 571 -48.21 18.32 -69.60
CA PRO A 571 -48.49 16.90 -69.55
C PRO A 571 -48.40 16.40 -68.09
N ALA A 572 -49.48 15.76 -67.63
CA ALA A 572 -49.50 15.04 -66.37
C ALA A 572 -48.51 13.87 -66.41
N THR A 573 -47.33 14.04 -65.81
CA THR A 573 -46.45 12.92 -65.47
C THR A 573 -47.01 12.26 -64.22
N ASN A 574 -47.86 11.27 -64.43
CA ASN A 574 -48.47 10.44 -63.39
C ASN A 574 -47.51 9.31 -62.95
N ASP A 575 -46.24 9.64 -62.76
CA ASP A 575 -45.22 8.80 -62.13
C ASP A 575 -44.91 9.44 -60.79
N ALA A 576 -45.06 8.70 -59.69
CA ALA A 576 -44.58 9.15 -58.39
C ALA A 576 -43.11 9.57 -58.54
N ASP A 577 -42.74 10.80 -58.14
CA ASP A 577 -41.38 11.30 -58.29
C ASP A 577 -40.42 10.32 -57.58
N ARG A 578 -39.69 9.58 -58.41
CA ARG A 578 -38.77 8.53 -57.96
C ARG A 578 -37.71 9.10 -57.03
N SER A 579 -37.33 10.37 -57.20
CA SER A 579 -36.36 11.07 -56.37
C SER A 579 -36.92 11.28 -54.97
N LEU A 580 -38.16 11.78 -54.86
CA LEU A 580 -38.85 11.92 -53.57
C LEU A 580 -39.04 10.56 -52.90
N LEU A 581 -39.50 9.55 -53.63
CA LEU A 581 -39.67 8.19 -53.09
C LEU A 581 -38.37 7.64 -52.49
N VAL A 582 -37.25 7.77 -53.22
CA VAL A 582 -35.93 7.34 -52.74
C VAL A 582 -35.50 8.14 -51.52
N LEU A 583 -35.67 9.46 -51.52
CA LEU A 583 -35.33 10.31 -50.38
C LEU A 583 -36.16 9.97 -49.14
N ARG A 584 -37.48 9.70 -49.28
CA ARG A 584 -38.36 9.24 -48.18
C ARG A 584 -37.88 7.90 -47.60
N GLN A 585 -37.53 6.95 -48.47
CA GLN A 585 -36.98 5.66 -48.05
C GLN A 585 -35.65 5.83 -47.30
N ARG A 586 -34.72 6.62 -47.84
CA ARG A 586 -33.42 6.91 -47.21
C ARG A 586 -33.57 7.66 -45.88
N TYR A 587 -34.53 8.58 -45.78
CA TYR A 587 -34.87 9.25 -44.54
C TYR A 587 -35.35 8.26 -43.48
N ASN A 588 -36.33 7.41 -43.82
CA ASN A 588 -36.82 6.39 -42.90
C ASN A 588 -35.73 5.38 -42.49
N GLU A 589 -34.84 5.00 -43.41
CA GLU A 589 -33.67 4.17 -43.10
C GLU A 589 -32.76 4.87 -42.08
N ALA A 590 -32.38 6.13 -42.32
CA ALA A 590 -31.51 6.89 -41.43
C ALA A 590 -32.13 7.13 -40.04
N VAL A 591 -33.43 7.42 -39.97
CA VAL A 591 -34.13 7.58 -38.68
C VAL A 591 -34.24 6.24 -37.93
N LYS A 592 -34.44 5.11 -38.63
CA LYS A 592 -34.47 3.77 -38.01
C LYS A 592 -33.11 3.32 -37.50
N GLU A 593 -32.01 3.85 -38.02
CA GLU A 593 -30.67 3.60 -37.48
C GLU A 593 -30.43 4.27 -36.13
N LEU A 594 -31.21 5.30 -35.78
CA LEU A 594 -31.10 6.00 -34.49
C LEU A 594 -31.72 5.18 -33.36
N SER A 595 -31.05 5.20 -32.20
CA SER A 595 -31.61 4.64 -30.97
C SER A 595 -32.76 5.49 -30.42
N ALA A 596 -33.63 4.88 -29.60
CA ALA A 596 -34.71 5.62 -28.94
C ALA A 596 -34.19 6.76 -28.07
N GLU A 597 -33.05 6.55 -27.39
CA GLU A 597 -32.37 7.58 -26.59
C GLU A 597 -31.87 8.73 -27.46
N ALA A 598 -31.24 8.45 -28.61
CA ALA A 598 -30.77 9.47 -29.54
C ALA A 598 -31.91 10.36 -30.05
N ILE A 599 -33.04 9.76 -30.42
CA ILE A 599 -34.24 10.49 -30.83
C ILE A 599 -34.76 11.36 -29.69
N HIS A 600 -34.81 10.83 -28.46
CA HIS A 600 -35.25 11.58 -27.29
C HIS A 600 -34.32 12.78 -26.99
N LEU A 601 -33.01 12.57 -27.02
CA LEU A 601 -32.01 13.63 -26.83
C LEU A 601 -32.18 14.78 -27.84
N LEU A 602 -32.39 14.46 -29.12
CA LEU A 602 -32.61 15.46 -30.17
C LEU A 602 -33.95 16.19 -30.03
N ARG A 603 -35.02 15.47 -29.68
CA ARG A 603 -36.36 16.06 -29.49
C ARG A 603 -36.41 16.99 -28.27
N ASP A 604 -35.71 16.65 -27.20
CA ASP A 604 -35.67 17.45 -25.97
C ASP A 604 -34.74 18.67 -26.06
N TRP A 605 -33.76 18.62 -26.97
CA TRP A 605 -32.71 19.63 -27.06
C TRP A 605 -33.22 21.07 -27.16
N PRO A 606 -34.24 21.40 -27.99
CA PRO A 606 -34.78 22.76 -28.05
C PRO A 606 -35.24 23.29 -26.68
N SER A 607 -35.99 22.50 -25.92
CA SER A 607 -36.48 22.89 -24.59
C SER A 607 -35.35 22.99 -23.56
N ARG A 608 -34.40 22.04 -23.58
CA ARG A 608 -33.24 22.06 -22.67
C ARG A 608 -32.33 23.27 -22.95
N ARG A 609 -32.12 23.60 -24.23
CA ARG A 609 -31.38 24.79 -24.65
C ARG A 609 -32.08 26.07 -24.19
N GLU A 610 -33.40 26.16 -24.37
CA GLU A 610 -34.19 27.28 -23.89
C GLU A 610 -34.08 27.45 -22.36
N SER A 611 -34.11 26.36 -21.58
CA SER A 611 -34.01 26.44 -20.12
C SER A 611 -32.72 27.11 -19.60
N VAL A 612 -31.60 27.00 -20.35
CA VAL A 612 -30.33 27.64 -19.98
C VAL A 612 -30.14 29.02 -20.62
N GLN A 613 -30.98 29.38 -21.59
CA GLN A 613 -31.02 30.71 -22.23
C GLN A 613 -32.11 31.63 -21.64
N ALA A 614 -33.10 31.08 -20.95
CA ALA A 614 -34.09 31.86 -20.20
C ALA A 614 -33.40 32.66 -19.09
N GLU A 615 -34.05 33.72 -18.57
CA GLU A 615 -33.47 34.53 -17.50
C GLU A 615 -33.25 33.72 -16.20
N PHE A 616 -34.17 32.81 -15.93
CA PHE A 616 -34.14 31.89 -14.80
C PHE A 616 -34.38 30.45 -15.27
N ASN A 617 -33.76 29.51 -14.55
CA ASN A 617 -34.04 28.08 -14.66
C ASN A 617 -34.50 27.54 -13.31
N GLU A 618 -35.38 26.55 -13.33
CA GLU A 618 -35.86 25.85 -12.13
C GLU A 618 -35.58 24.35 -12.26
N TYR A 619 -34.97 23.77 -11.23
CA TYR A 619 -34.72 22.33 -11.17
C TYR A 619 -34.99 21.81 -9.76
N THR A 620 -35.32 20.52 -9.65
CA THR A 620 -35.68 19.91 -8.36
C THR A 620 -34.51 19.14 -7.76
N VAL A 621 -34.18 19.39 -6.49
CA VAL A 621 -33.20 18.63 -5.71
C VAL A 621 -33.88 18.07 -4.47
N ARG A 622 -33.92 16.74 -4.34
CA ARG A 622 -34.55 16.05 -3.19
C ARG A 622 -35.98 16.57 -2.90
N GLY A 623 -36.77 16.80 -3.95
CA GLY A 623 -38.14 17.30 -3.86
C GLY A 623 -38.31 18.81 -3.66
N LYS A 624 -37.22 19.59 -3.59
CA LYS A 624 -37.26 21.06 -3.48
C LYS A 624 -36.95 21.71 -4.83
N ALA A 625 -37.81 22.61 -5.29
CA ALA A 625 -37.55 23.44 -6.46
C ALA A 625 -36.49 24.51 -6.14
N ILE A 626 -35.42 24.53 -6.93
CA ILE A 626 -34.34 25.52 -6.83
C ILE A 626 -34.40 26.39 -8.08
N LYS A 627 -34.65 27.68 -7.87
CA LYS A 627 -34.62 28.71 -8.91
C LYS A 627 -33.23 29.32 -9.00
N VAL A 628 -32.66 29.37 -10.20
CA VAL A 628 -31.32 29.92 -10.46
C VAL A 628 -31.38 30.92 -11.60
N GLN A 629 -30.73 32.07 -11.42
CA GLN A 629 -30.53 33.05 -12.49
C GLN A 629 -29.45 32.55 -13.45
N ASN A 630 -29.72 32.53 -14.76
CA ASN A 630 -28.79 32.00 -15.76
C ASN A 630 -27.69 32.97 -16.15
N TYR A 631 -27.83 34.26 -15.86
CA TYR A 631 -26.90 35.30 -16.26
C TYR A 631 -26.24 35.95 -15.04
N ARG A 632 -25.01 36.41 -15.24
CA ARG A 632 -24.32 37.34 -14.34
C ARG A 632 -24.02 38.61 -15.13
N GLU A 633 -24.51 39.74 -14.64
CA GLU A 633 -24.23 41.04 -15.25
C GLU A 633 -22.82 41.51 -14.85
N THR A 634 -22.04 41.97 -15.83
CA THR A 634 -20.72 42.57 -15.60
C THR A 634 -20.84 44.05 -15.24
N LEU A 635 -19.74 44.67 -14.81
CA LEU A 635 -19.67 46.13 -14.60
C LEU A 635 -19.96 46.94 -15.87
N SER A 636 -19.84 46.33 -17.05
CA SER A 636 -20.18 46.94 -18.35
C SER A 636 -21.60 46.62 -18.81
N HIS A 637 -22.46 46.12 -17.92
CA HIS A 637 -23.85 45.72 -18.20
C HIS A 637 -24.00 44.57 -19.22
N GLN A 638 -22.93 43.79 -19.44
CA GLN A 638 -23.02 42.60 -20.30
C GLN A 638 -23.57 41.42 -19.49
N LYS A 639 -24.60 40.76 -20.02
CA LYS A 639 -25.15 39.53 -19.43
C LYS A 639 -24.30 38.34 -19.85
N VAL A 640 -23.43 37.87 -18.97
CA VAL A 640 -22.60 36.68 -19.21
C VAL A 640 -23.40 35.44 -18.78
N PRO A 641 -23.65 34.46 -19.67
CA PRO A 641 -24.36 33.25 -19.30
C PRO A 641 -23.50 32.36 -18.39
N LYS A 642 -24.11 31.74 -17.38
CA LYS A 642 -23.48 30.73 -16.53
C LYS A 642 -23.20 29.44 -17.30
N ILE A 643 -24.05 29.11 -18.27
CA ILE A 643 -23.95 27.95 -19.15
C ILE A 643 -24.19 28.44 -20.57
N ALA A 644 -23.23 28.21 -21.46
CA ALA A 644 -23.35 28.55 -22.87
C ALA A 644 -23.56 27.25 -23.68
N PRO A 645 -24.79 26.96 -24.17
CA PRO A 645 -25.00 25.80 -25.04
C PRO A 645 -24.36 26.03 -26.42
N PRO A 646 -23.94 24.96 -27.13
CA PRO A 646 -23.36 25.09 -28.46
C PRO A 646 -24.39 25.60 -29.47
N VAL A 647 -23.91 26.30 -30.50
CA VAL A 647 -24.71 26.75 -31.64
C VAL A 647 -24.47 25.78 -32.79
N THR A 648 -25.27 24.73 -32.86
CA THR A 648 -25.20 23.69 -33.88
C THR A 648 -26.44 23.72 -34.76
N ARG A 649 -26.24 23.53 -36.08
CA ARG A 649 -27.34 23.42 -37.05
C ARG A 649 -27.58 21.99 -37.50
N ASP A 650 -26.58 21.12 -37.38
CA ASP A 650 -26.65 19.70 -37.74
C ASP A 650 -27.07 18.83 -36.55
N TRP A 651 -27.97 17.86 -36.78
CA TRP A 651 -28.47 16.90 -35.80
C TRP A 651 -27.37 15.94 -35.37
N GLY A 652 -26.42 15.61 -36.25
CA GLY A 652 -25.25 14.81 -35.87
C GLY A 652 -24.33 15.53 -34.92
N GLU A 653 -23.97 16.79 -35.19
CA GLU A 653 -23.19 17.63 -34.27
C GLU A 653 -23.91 17.82 -32.93
N GLN A 654 -25.22 18.08 -32.96
CA GLN A 654 -26.06 18.15 -31.75
C GLN A 654 -25.99 16.86 -30.94
N LEU A 655 -26.24 15.73 -31.59
CA LEU A 655 -26.28 14.43 -30.93
C LEU A 655 -24.92 14.02 -30.39
N LYS A 656 -23.84 14.28 -31.13
CA LYS A 656 -22.46 14.06 -30.67
C LYS A 656 -22.17 14.82 -29.39
N TYR A 657 -22.54 16.10 -29.33
CA TYR A 657 -22.40 16.90 -28.10
C TYR A 657 -23.23 16.31 -26.96
N LEU A 658 -24.50 15.96 -27.20
CA LEU A 658 -25.41 15.44 -26.18
C LEU A 658 -24.96 14.08 -25.61
N MET A 659 -24.30 13.24 -26.42
CA MET A 659 -23.84 11.92 -25.99
C MET A 659 -22.44 11.94 -25.33
N LEU A 660 -21.56 12.87 -25.71
CA LEU A 660 -20.16 12.88 -25.23
C LEU A 660 -19.85 13.95 -24.19
N GLU A 661 -20.58 15.06 -24.17
CA GLU A 661 -20.26 16.23 -23.33
C GLU A 661 -21.45 16.69 -22.48
N ASN A 662 -22.59 16.92 -23.13
CA ASN A 662 -23.88 17.34 -22.59
C ASN A 662 -23.82 18.62 -21.73
N LEU A 663 -25.00 19.13 -21.35
CA LEU A 663 -25.12 20.18 -20.35
C LEU A 663 -24.72 19.65 -18.96
N PRO A 664 -24.16 20.49 -18.06
CA PRO A 664 -23.89 20.11 -16.68
C PRO A 664 -25.13 19.48 -16.01
N GLY A 665 -24.91 18.45 -15.19
CA GLY A 665 -25.98 17.70 -14.52
C GLY A 665 -26.69 16.65 -15.39
N ALA A 666 -26.25 16.44 -16.63
CA ALA A 666 -26.76 15.38 -17.51
C ALA A 666 -25.62 14.45 -17.95
N TYR A 667 -25.95 13.17 -18.15
CA TYR A 667 -25.00 12.15 -18.61
C TYR A 667 -24.35 12.56 -19.96
N PRO A 668 -23.03 12.38 -20.17
CA PRO A 668 -22.06 11.68 -19.33
C PRO A 668 -21.39 12.55 -18.25
N TYR A 669 -21.97 13.70 -17.90
CA TYR A 669 -21.52 14.61 -16.85
C TYR A 669 -20.16 15.28 -17.10
N THR A 670 -19.69 15.33 -18.34
CA THR A 670 -18.44 16.01 -18.73
C THR A 670 -18.46 17.49 -18.35
N GLY A 671 -19.61 18.16 -18.49
CA GLY A 671 -19.82 19.54 -18.03
C GLY A 671 -19.92 19.71 -16.50
N GLY A 672 -19.94 18.61 -15.73
CA GLY A 672 -20.10 18.57 -14.28
C GLY A 672 -21.31 17.74 -13.83
N VAL A 673 -21.22 17.15 -12.63
CA VAL A 673 -22.28 16.28 -12.07
C VAL A 673 -23.52 17.04 -11.58
N TYR A 674 -23.43 18.35 -11.39
CA TYR A 674 -24.54 19.20 -10.96
C TYR A 674 -24.93 20.18 -12.08
N PRO A 675 -26.23 20.50 -12.23
CA PRO A 675 -26.68 21.48 -13.24
C PRO A 675 -26.06 22.87 -13.04
N TYR A 676 -25.89 23.31 -11.80
CA TYR A 676 -25.26 24.58 -11.46
C TYR A 676 -24.34 24.42 -10.25
N ARG A 677 -23.36 25.32 -10.13
CA ARG A 677 -22.54 25.44 -8.92
C ARG A 677 -23.42 25.87 -7.74
N ARG A 678 -23.13 25.38 -6.53
CA ARG A 678 -23.86 25.76 -5.31
C ARG A 678 -23.70 27.25 -5.05
N SER A 679 -24.80 27.89 -4.64
CA SER A 679 -24.80 29.29 -4.18
C SER A 679 -24.69 29.30 -2.66
N GLY A 680 -23.73 30.03 -2.11
CA GLY A 680 -23.54 30.17 -0.65
C GLY A 680 -22.72 29.07 0.04
N GLU A 681 -22.17 28.10 -0.69
CA GLU A 681 -21.19 27.14 -0.18
C GLU A 681 -20.03 27.05 -1.17
N ASP A 682 -18.95 27.78 -0.88
CA ASP A 682 -17.72 27.71 -1.67
C ASP A 682 -17.12 26.29 -1.57
N PRO A 683 -16.56 25.71 -2.66
CA PRO A 683 -15.86 24.43 -2.59
C PRO A 683 -14.60 24.46 -1.71
N THR A 684 -14.10 25.65 -1.34
CA THR A 684 -12.92 25.84 -0.49
C THR A 684 -13.00 24.97 0.76
N ARG A 685 -11.97 24.14 0.93
CA ARG A 685 -11.78 23.31 2.11
C ARG A 685 -10.37 23.52 2.61
N MET A 686 -10.23 24.15 3.77
CA MET A 686 -8.93 24.56 4.27
C MET A 686 -8.24 23.39 4.97
N PHE A 687 -7.07 22.99 4.45
CA PHE A 687 -6.21 21.96 5.02
C PHE A 687 -5.43 22.53 6.21
N ALA A 688 -5.65 21.97 7.40
CA ALA A 688 -5.01 22.42 8.63
C ALA A 688 -4.73 21.26 9.59
N GLY A 689 -3.61 21.39 10.30
CA GLY A 689 -3.16 20.49 11.35
C GLY A 689 -1.78 20.93 11.80
N GLU A 690 -1.66 21.34 13.05
CA GLU A 690 -0.38 21.70 13.66
C GLU A 690 -0.43 21.53 15.18
N GLY A 691 0.61 20.91 15.75
CA GLY A 691 0.78 20.79 17.19
C GLY A 691 -0.33 19.98 17.86
N THR A 692 -0.84 20.51 18.98
CA THR A 692 -1.85 19.85 19.80
C THR A 692 -3.26 19.97 19.20
N PRO A 693 -4.21 19.13 19.65
CA PRO A 693 -5.61 19.22 19.25
C PRO A 693 -6.21 20.61 19.44
N GLU A 694 -5.91 21.28 20.56
CA GLU A 694 -6.40 22.62 20.88
C GLU A 694 -5.83 23.68 19.94
N ARG A 695 -4.55 23.58 19.56
CA ARG A 695 -3.96 24.51 18.59
C ARG A 695 -4.64 24.38 17.22
N THR A 696 -4.85 23.15 16.78
CA THR A 696 -5.55 22.89 15.51
C THR A 696 -7.03 23.28 15.59
N ASN A 697 -7.71 23.06 16.73
CA ASN A 697 -9.08 23.52 16.97
C ASN A 697 -9.18 25.05 16.83
N ARG A 698 -8.27 25.82 17.46
CA ARG A 698 -8.20 27.28 17.31
C ARG A 698 -8.00 27.69 15.84
N ARG A 699 -7.15 26.96 15.10
CA ARG A 699 -6.96 27.20 13.67
C ARG A 699 -8.24 26.93 12.87
N PHE A 700 -8.97 25.86 13.15
CA PHE A 700 -10.24 25.58 12.47
C PHE A 700 -11.26 26.68 12.71
N HIS A 701 -11.45 27.11 13.96
CA HIS A 701 -12.36 28.20 14.30
C HIS A 701 -11.97 29.49 13.58
N TYR A 702 -10.69 29.86 13.60
CA TYR A 702 -10.16 31.02 12.87
C TYR A 702 -10.46 30.95 11.36
N LEU A 703 -10.19 29.81 10.72
CA LEU A 703 -10.40 29.65 9.28
C LEU A 703 -11.88 29.62 8.89
N SER A 704 -12.75 29.09 9.76
CA SER A 704 -14.20 29.01 9.53
C SER A 704 -14.97 30.28 9.90
N LEU A 705 -14.33 31.23 10.58
CA LEU A 705 -15.00 32.41 11.11
C LEU A 705 -15.66 33.24 10.00
N GLY A 706 -16.95 33.54 10.17
CA GLY A 706 -17.73 34.31 9.19
C GLY A 706 -18.14 33.54 7.93
N GLN A 707 -17.78 32.25 7.81
CA GLN A 707 -18.22 31.43 6.69
C GLN A 707 -19.62 30.86 6.93
N PRO A 708 -20.46 30.72 5.88
CA PRO A 708 -21.81 30.18 6.00
C PRO A 708 -21.86 28.68 6.29
N ALA A 709 -20.75 27.96 6.09
CA ALA A 709 -20.62 26.52 6.33
C ALA A 709 -19.19 26.18 6.77
N SER A 710 -19.05 25.25 7.72
CA SER A 710 -17.78 24.81 8.28
C SER A 710 -17.27 23.57 7.55
N ARG A 711 -16.32 23.76 6.62
CA ARG A 711 -15.71 22.68 5.83
C ARG A 711 -14.27 22.44 6.26
N LEU A 712 -14.09 21.56 7.23
CA LEU A 712 -12.78 21.29 7.84
C LEU A 712 -12.01 20.25 7.03
N SER A 713 -10.68 20.37 6.97
CA SER A 713 -9.80 19.32 6.45
C SER A 713 -8.61 19.14 7.38
N THR A 714 -8.52 17.96 7.98
CA THR A 714 -7.55 17.64 9.04
C THR A 714 -6.33 16.94 8.47
N ALA A 715 -5.16 17.51 8.76
CA ALA A 715 -3.84 16.93 8.53
C ALA A 715 -3.30 16.36 9.85
N PHE A 716 -2.93 15.08 9.89
CA PHE A 716 -2.36 14.46 11.08
C PHE A 716 -0.83 14.46 11.02
N ASP A 717 -0.19 14.52 12.19
CA ASP A 717 1.27 14.41 12.28
C ASP A 717 1.74 13.02 11.83
N SER A 718 3.04 12.92 11.51
CA SER A 718 3.60 11.65 11.02
C SER A 718 3.45 10.50 12.03
N VAL A 719 3.48 10.78 13.34
CA VAL A 719 3.26 9.75 14.39
C VAL A 719 1.86 9.15 14.28
N THR A 720 0.82 10.00 14.22
CA THR A 720 -0.57 9.57 14.06
C THR A 720 -0.82 8.91 12.71
N LEU A 721 -0.20 9.40 11.62
CA LEU A 721 -0.33 8.82 10.28
C LEU A 721 0.13 7.36 10.22
N TYR A 722 1.06 6.97 11.09
CA TYR A 722 1.58 5.61 11.22
C TYR A 722 0.95 4.80 12.35
N GLY A 723 -0.08 5.34 13.04
CA GLY A 723 -0.84 4.62 14.06
C GLY A 723 -0.05 4.36 15.34
N GLU A 724 0.93 5.21 15.65
CA GLU A 724 1.77 5.11 16.83
C GLU A 724 1.37 6.14 17.89
N ASP A 725 1.65 5.83 19.15
CA ASP A 725 1.50 6.79 20.25
C ASP A 725 2.73 7.71 20.36
N PRO A 726 2.57 8.96 20.82
CA PRO A 726 3.69 9.85 21.10
C PRO A 726 4.60 9.25 22.18
N ALA A 727 5.92 9.33 21.97
CA ALA A 727 6.93 8.76 22.86
C ALA A 727 8.12 9.70 23.07
N PRO A 728 8.84 9.60 24.21
CA PRO A 728 10.01 10.46 24.51
C PRO A 728 11.25 10.10 23.68
N ARG A 729 11.24 8.96 22.95
CA ARG A 729 12.35 8.56 22.09
C ARG A 729 12.60 9.66 21.03
N PRO A 730 13.82 10.17 20.84
CA PRO A 730 14.04 11.39 20.04
C PRO A 730 13.50 11.33 18.60
N ASP A 731 13.60 10.17 17.96
CA ASP A 731 13.11 9.95 16.59
C ASP A 731 11.58 9.95 16.46
N ILE A 732 10.84 9.78 17.57
CA ILE A 732 9.38 9.98 17.67
C ILE A 732 9.10 11.40 18.19
N TYR A 733 9.73 11.80 19.29
CA TYR A 733 9.47 13.05 19.99
C TYR A 733 9.60 14.27 19.07
N GLY A 734 10.68 14.33 18.27
CA GLY A 734 10.92 15.41 17.31
C GLY A 734 9.89 15.49 16.18
N LYS A 735 8.96 14.53 16.07
CA LYS A 735 7.93 14.48 15.03
C LYS A 735 6.51 14.75 15.55
N ILE A 736 6.32 14.77 16.88
CA ILE A 736 5.01 14.98 17.50
C ILE A 736 4.49 16.38 17.16
N GLY A 737 3.33 16.46 16.54
CA GLY A 737 2.67 17.72 16.15
C GLY A 737 3.37 18.50 15.02
N ASN A 738 4.41 17.93 14.41
CA ASN A 738 5.05 18.48 13.22
C ASN A 738 4.31 18.01 11.97
N SER A 739 4.14 18.92 11.01
CA SER A 739 3.45 18.67 9.73
C SER A 739 1.99 18.21 9.85
N GLY A 740 1.39 18.29 11.05
CA GLY A 740 0.03 17.88 11.31
C GLY A 740 -0.34 17.94 12.80
N VAL A 741 -1.59 17.61 13.13
CA VAL A 741 -2.06 17.51 14.52
C VAL A 741 -1.76 16.13 15.10
N SER A 742 -1.31 16.08 16.36
CA SER A 742 -1.08 14.83 17.09
C SER A 742 -2.37 14.33 17.75
N ILE A 743 -2.84 13.13 17.37
CA ILE A 743 -4.06 12.51 17.88
C ILE A 743 -3.77 11.05 18.25
N ALA A 744 -3.62 10.79 19.54
CA ALA A 744 -3.39 9.44 20.07
C ALA A 744 -4.65 8.83 20.68
N THR A 745 -5.53 9.67 21.23
CA THR A 745 -6.69 9.21 22.01
C THR A 745 -8.01 9.80 21.53
N LEU A 746 -9.12 9.17 21.95
CA LEU A 746 -10.46 9.73 21.76
C LEU A 746 -10.61 11.12 22.43
N VAL A 747 -9.93 11.37 23.55
CA VAL A 747 -9.94 12.67 24.22
C VAL A 747 -9.37 13.75 23.31
N ASP A 748 -8.28 13.44 22.60
CA ASP A 748 -7.65 14.36 21.64
C ASP A 748 -8.59 14.65 20.47
N MET A 749 -9.26 13.62 19.95
CA MET A 749 -10.26 13.77 18.89
C MET A 749 -11.45 14.66 19.31
N LYS A 750 -11.93 14.52 20.55
CA LYS A 750 -12.98 15.37 21.12
C LYS A 750 -12.55 16.83 21.21
N LYS A 751 -11.33 17.09 21.70
CA LYS A 751 -10.75 18.44 21.77
C LYS A 751 -10.61 19.07 20.38
N LEU A 752 -10.12 18.30 19.40
CA LEU A 752 -9.90 18.74 18.03
C LEU A 752 -11.16 19.34 17.39
N TYR A 753 -12.32 18.71 17.59
CA TYR A 753 -13.59 19.13 16.98
C TYR A 753 -14.56 19.81 17.95
N SER A 754 -14.10 20.20 19.14
CA SER A 754 -14.92 20.93 20.10
C SER A 754 -15.44 22.25 19.52
N GLY A 755 -16.69 22.59 19.85
CA GLY A 755 -17.39 23.76 19.32
C GLY A 755 -17.87 23.64 17.87
N PHE A 756 -17.65 22.51 17.19
CA PHE A 756 -18.25 22.19 15.90
C PHE A 756 -19.25 21.06 16.06
N ASP A 757 -20.53 21.32 15.83
CA ASP A 757 -21.56 20.27 15.79
C ASP A 757 -21.38 19.39 14.56
N LEU A 758 -20.89 18.16 14.76
CA LEU A 758 -20.57 17.23 13.68
C LEU A 758 -21.81 16.67 12.95
N CYS A 759 -23.00 16.84 13.52
CA CYS A 759 -24.28 16.50 12.89
C CYS A 759 -24.97 17.69 12.21
N ASP A 760 -24.43 18.91 12.31
CA ASP A 760 -25.02 20.08 11.65
C ASP A 760 -24.93 19.93 10.12
N PRO A 761 -26.02 20.17 9.37
CA PRO A 761 -26.01 20.10 7.91
C PRO A 761 -25.08 21.12 7.23
N LYS A 762 -24.50 22.08 7.94
CA LYS A 762 -23.50 23.04 7.46
C LYS A 762 -22.08 22.69 7.88
N THR A 763 -21.88 21.64 8.67
CA THR A 763 -20.56 21.15 9.07
C THR A 763 -20.19 19.91 8.26
N SER A 764 -18.96 19.84 7.77
CA SER A 764 -18.41 18.60 7.21
C SER A 764 -16.91 18.51 7.42
N VAL A 765 -16.45 17.35 7.89
CA VAL A 765 -15.04 17.12 8.22
C VAL A 765 -14.41 16.15 7.23
N SER A 766 -13.27 16.52 6.67
CA SER A 766 -12.43 15.63 5.88
C SER A 766 -11.18 15.28 6.69
N MET A 767 -10.83 14.00 6.78
CA MET A 767 -9.66 13.51 7.51
C MET A 767 -8.71 12.81 6.54
N THR A 768 -7.51 13.36 6.37
CA THR A 768 -6.46 12.79 5.51
C THR A 768 -5.64 11.77 6.29
N ILE A 769 -6.16 10.55 6.38
CA ILE A 769 -5.56 9.41 7.09
C ILE A 769 -5.76 8.13 6.27
N ASN A 770 -4.77 7.24 6.26
CA ASN A 770 -4.80 6.01 5.44
C ASN A 770 -4.58 4.75 6.29
N GLY A 771 -3.34 4.44 6.70
CA GLY A 771 -3.01 3.21 7.45
C GLY A 771 -3.92 2.93 8.65
N PRO A 772 -3.97 3.83 9.66
CA PRO A 772 -4.84 3.69 10.83
C PRO A 772 -6.22 4.35 10.65
N ALA A 773 -6.67 4.55 9.40
CA ALA A 773 -7.96 5.18 9.12
C ALA A 773 -9.16 4.53 9.83
N PRO A 774 -9.26 3.19 9.97
CA PRO A 774 -10.33 2.57 10.74
C PRO A 774 -10.39 3.03 12.20
N MET A 775 -9.22 3.14 12.86
CA MET A 775 -9.10 3.58 14.25
C MET A 775 -9.51 5.04 14.40
N ILE A 776 -8.98 5.92 13.54
CA ILE A 776 -9.28 7.35 13.55
C ILE A 776 -10.76 7.61 13.21
N LEU A 777 -11.34 6.87 12.27
CA LEU A 777 -12.76 6.93 11.95
C LEU A 777 -13.62 6.52 13.15
N ALA A 778 -13.23 5.47 13.87
CA ALA A 778 -13.92 5.05 15.08
C ALA A 778 -13.86 6.15 16.16
N MET A 779 -12.71 6.81 16.35
CA MET A 779 -12.60 7.95 17.25
C MET A 779 -13.53 9.10 16.83
N PHE A 780 -13.54 9.45 15.53
CA PHE A 780 -14.41 10.50 15.00
C PHE A 780 -15.90 10.21 15.21
N MET A 781 -16.34 8.98 14.90
CA MET A 781 -17.74 8.59 15.08
C MET A 781 -18.14 8.63 16.57
N ASN A 782 -17.27 8.18 17.47
CA ASN A 782 -17.52 8.30 18.92
C ASN A 782 -17.57 9.76 19.38
N THR A 783 -16.70 10.63 18.87
CA THR A 783 -16.77 12.08 19.15
C THR A 783 -18.12 12.66 18.70
N ALA A 784 -18.60 12.32 17.50
CA ALA A 784 -19.90 12.79 17.02
C ALA A 784 -21.07 12.27 17.88
N ILE A 785 -21.03 10.99 18.28
CA ILE A 785 -22.05 10.40 19.15
C ILE A 785 -22.04 11.08 20.51
N ASP A 786 -20.87 11.27 21.11
CA ASP A 786 -20.72 11.88 22.43
C ASP A 786 -21.16 13.36 22.43
N GLN A 787 -20.98 14.11 21.34
CA GLN A 787 -21.57 15.45 21.20
C GLN A 787 -23.10 15.43 21.26
N GLN A 788 -23.76 14.46 20.61
CA GLN A 788 -25.22 14.37 20.65
C GLN A 788 -25.75 13.84 21.99
N VAL A 789 -24.99 12.96 22.66
CA VAL A 789 -25.29 12.56 24.06
C VAL A 789 -25.14 13.74 25.00
N GLU A 790 -24.09 14.55 24.85
CA GLU A 790 -23.88 15.77 25.64
C GLU A 790 -25.07 16.74 25.49
N LYS A 791 -25.53 16.97 24.25
CA LYS A 791 -26.72 17.79 23.99
C LYS A 791 -27.97 17.22 24.67
N TYR A 792 -28.23 15.93 24.49
CA TYR A 792 -29.36 15.24 25.11
C TYR A 792 -29.35 15.35 26.64
N LEU A 793 -28.18 15.23 27.26
CA LEU A 793 -28.03 15.37 28.71
C LEU A 793 -28.27 16.82 29.16
N LYS A 794 -27.78 17.81 28.40
CA LYS A 794 -27.90 19.25 28.70
C LYS A 794 -29.29 19.84 28.41
N GLU A 795 -30.15 19.15 27.68
CA GLU A 795 -31.54 19.56 27.45
C GLU A 795 -32.41 19.56 28.73
N ASP A 796 -31.98 18.87 29.79
CA ASP A 796 -32.68 18.85 31.08
C ASP A 796 -31.66 18.94 32.24
N ASP A 797 -31.86 19.93 33.12
CA ASP A 797 -30.91 20.22 34.19
C ASP A 797 -30.74 19.06 35.18
N ALA A 798 -31.78 18.26 35.43
CA ALA A 798 -31.70 17.12 36.34
C ALA A 798 -30.92 15.95 35.72
N ARG A 799 -31.14 15.67 34.42
CA ARG A 799 -30.33 14.71 33.66
C ARG A 799 -28.86 15.13 33.64
N TRP A 800 -28.60 16.42 33.40
CA TRP A 800 -27.23 16.93 33.38
C TRP A 800 -26.55 16.81 34.74
N ALA A 801 -27.21 17.21 35.83
CA ALA A 801 -26.66 17.10 37.19
C ALA A 801 -26.36 15.64 37.56
N ALA A 802 -27.25 14.69 37.20
CA ALA A 802 -27.03 13.27 37.41
C ALA A 802 -25.81 12.75 36.62
N ALA A 803 -25.66 13.18 35.36
CA ALA A 803 -24.49 12.84 34.55
C ALA A 803 -23.19 13.40 35.14
N GLN A 804 -23.17 14.66 35.61
CA GLN A 804 -22.01 15.25 36.26
C GLN A 804 -21.57 14.45 37.49
N LYS A 805 -22.53 14.01 38.31
CA LYS A 805 -22.25 13.13 39.45
C LYS A 805 -21.62 11.81 39.00
N LYS A 806 -22.18 11.18 37.97
CA LYS A 806 -21.66 9.92 37.41
C LYS A 806 -20.26 10.08 36.81
N ILE A 807 -19.99 11.18 36.12
CA ILE A 807 -18.64 11.53 35.60
C ILE A 807 -17.65 11.65 36.76
N ALA A 808 -17.99 12.38 37.83
CA ALA A 808 -17.14 12.53 38.99
C ALA A 808 -16.86 11.19 39.69
N GLU A 809 -17.83 10.28 39.72
CA GLU A 809 -17.68 8.92 40.25
C GLU A 809 -16.76 8.07 39.35
N LEU A 810 -16.95 8.09 38.02
CA LEU A 810 -16.13 7.34 37.06
C LEU A 810 -14.67 7.80 37.03
N LEU A 811 -14.44 9.10 37.24
CA LEU A 811 -13.12 9.71 37.27
C LEU A 811 -12.52 9.79 38.68
N LYS A 812 -13.13 9.15 39.68
CA LYS A 812 -12.64 9.20 41.06
C LYS A 812 -11.18 8.76 41.15
N GLY A 813 -10.32 9.65 41.65
CA GLY A 813 -8.88 9.41 41.77
C GLY A 813 -8.06 9.68 40.50
N ARG A 814 -8.68 10.21 39.43
CA ARG A 814 -8.01 10.64 38.20
C ARG A 814 -8.42 12.08 37.84
N PRO A 815 -7.50 12.95 37.42
CA PRO A 815 -7.88 14.27 36.95
C PRO A 815 -8.69 14.14 35.66
N GLN A 816 -9.81 14.86 35.57
CA GLN A 816 -10.58 14.94 34.32
C GLN A 816 -9.73 15.64 33.25
N PRO A 817 -9.59 15.08 32.05
CA PRO A 817 -8.90 15.77 30.96
C PRO A 817 -9.58 17.09 30.63
N GLN A 818 -8.79 18.13 30.35
CA GLN A 818 -9.30 19.47 30.07
C GLN A 818 -8.77 19.99 28.73
N TYR A 819 -9.47 20.97 28.16
CA TYR A 819 -8.98 21.77 27.05
C TYR A 819 -7.93 22.77 27.55
N HIS A 820 -6.72 22.75 26.99
CA HIS A 820 -5.64 23.63 27.43
C HIS A 820 -5.61 24.97 26.67
N GLY A 821 -5.62 26.07 27.44
CA GLY A 821 -5.67 27.44 26.94
C GLY A 821 -7.10 27.96 26.71
N ASP A 822 -7.21 29.17 26.19
CA ASP A 822 -8.52 29.81 25.97
C ASP A 822 -9.29 29.16 24.82
N LEU A 823 -10.62 29.12 24.97
CA LEU A 823 -11.52 28.71 23.89
C LEU A 823 -11.49 29.77 22.77
N PRO A 824 -11.32 29.36 21.50
CA PRO A 824 -11.35 30.31 20.39
C PRO A 824 -12.73 30.94 20.21
N GLN A 825 -12.76 32.11 19.57
CA GLN A 825 -14.02 32.75 19.18
C GLN A 825 -14.87 31.80 18.33
N GLY A 826 -16.14 31.64 18.70
CA GLY A 826 -17.08 30.74 18.03
C GLY A 826 -17.18 29.34 18.63
N ASN A 827 -16.30 28.97 19.57
CA ASN A 827 -16.40 27.72 20.31
C ASN A 827 -17.31 27.88 21.54
N ASP A 828 -18.42 27.13 21.56
CA ASP A 828 -19.43 27.14 22.63
C ASP A 828 -19.18 26.09 23.73
N GLY A 829 -18.07 25.36 23.64
CA GLY A 829 -17.70 24.29 24.57
C GLY A 829 -18.34 22.93 24.29
N LEU A 830 -19.14 22.78 23.22
CA LEU A 830 -19.71 21.49 22.82
C LEU A 830 -18.61 20.44 22.61
N GLY A 831 -18.79 19.26 23.20
CA GLY A 831 -17.86 18.12 23.10
C GLY A 831 -16.77 18.09 24.17
N LEU A 832 -16.71 19.10 25.04
CA LEU A 832 -15.74 19.16 26.14
C LEU A 832 -16.30 18.60 27.45
N ALA A 833 -17.62 18.45 27.59
CA ALA A 833 -18.20 18.07 28.88
C ALA A 833 -17.98 16.59 29.22
N LEU A 834 -17.78 15.75 28.19
CA LEU A 834 -17.58 14.31 28.28
C LEU A 834 -16.09 13.90 28.10
N LEU A 835 -15.13 14.80 28.33
CA LEU A 835 -13.71 14.44 28.27
C LEU A 835 -13.37 13.43 29.38
N GLY A 836 -12.75 12.30 28.99
CA GLY A 836 -12.35 11.22 29.89
C GLY A 836 -13.37 10.10 30.10
N VAL A 837 -14.59 10.23 29.56
CA VAL A 837 -15.66 9.23 29.60
C VAL A 837 -16.32 9.09 28.23
N THR A 838 -17.22 8.14 28.05
CA THR A 838 -18.01 7.95 26.81
C THR A 838 -19.52 8.01 27.08
N GLY A 839 -20.31 8.37 26.07
CA GLY A 839 -21.75 8.59 26.23
C GLY A 839 -22.54 7.35 26.70
N ASP A 840 -22.13 6.15 26.29
CA ASP A 840 -22.71 4.87 26.72
C ASP A 840 -22.54 4.61 28.23
N GLN A 841 -21.55 5.24 28.85
CA GLN A 841 -21.36 5.18 30.30
C GLN A 841 -22.32 6.13 31.04
N LEU A 842 -22.96 7.08 30.36
CA LEU A 842 -23.75 8.14 31.00
C LEU A 842 -25.26 7.97 30.84
N VAL A 843 -25.70 7.31 29.76
CA VAL A 843 -27.12 7.02 29.51
C VAL A 843 -27.37 5.50 29.51
N ASP A 844 -28.63 5.08 29.50
CA ASP A 844 -28.98 3.68 29.32
C ASP A 844 -28.75 3.19 27.88
N ALA A 845 -28.71 1.88 27.69
CA ALA A 845 -28.37 1.26 26.39
C ALA A 845 -29.37 1.60 25.28
N GLU A 846 -30.66 1.74 25.59
CA GLU A 846 -31.70 2.06 24.61
C GLU A 846 -31.56 3.52 24.14
N THR A 847 -31.39 4.45 25.09
CA THR A 847 -31.12 5.86 24.79
C THR A 847 -29.85 6.03 23.96
N TYR A 848 -28.75 5.36 24.34
CA TYR A 848 -27.50 5.41 23.59
C TYR A 848 -27.67 4.89 22.16
N ALA A 849 -28.33 3.72 21.99
CA ALA A 849 -28.56 3.13 20.68
C ALA A 849 -29.35 4.05 19.75
N ARG A 850 -30.41 4.69 20.25
CA ARG A 850 -31.22 5.67 19.50
C ARG A 850 -30.41 6.88 19.06
N ILE A 851 -29.61 7.46 19.96
CA ILE A 851 -28.74 8.61 19.64
C ILE A 851 -27.68 8.18 18.63
N LYS A 852 -27.03 7.03 18.83
CA LYS A 852 -26.03 6.48 17.92
C LYS A 852 -26.59 6.27 16.50
N GLU A 853 -27.76 5.64 16.36
CA GLU A 853 -28.39 5.42 15.06
C GLU A 853 -28.69 6.75 14.35
N HIS A 854 -29.24 7.72 15.08
CA HIS A 854 -29.51 9.05 14.52
C HIS A 854 -28.22 9.74 14.07
N THR A 855 -27.20 9.82 14.93
CA THR A 855 -25.90 10.43 14.64
C THR A 855 -25.23 9.81 13.42
N LEU A 856 -25.18 8.47 13.34
CA LEU A 856 -24.57 7.77 12.21
C LEU A 856 -25.27 8.07 10.87
N SER A 857 -26.58 8.29 10.90
CA SER A 857 -27.35 8.63 9.70
C SER A 857 -27.20 10.10 9.24
N THR A 858 -26.81 11.01 10.14
CA THR A 858 -26.76 12.45 9.89
C THR A 858 -25.35 12.99 9.71
N VAL A 859 -24.35 12.43 10.40
CA VAL A 859 -22.95 12.88 10.40
C VAL A 859 -22.38 13.02 8.98
N ARG A 860 -21.65 14.11 8.73
CA ARG A 860 -21.13 14.45 7.41
C ARG A 860 -19.61 14.51 7.39
N GLY A 861 -18.99 13.82 6.44
CA GLY A 861 -17.55 13.91 6.29
C GLY A 861 -16.96 12.94 5.29
N THR A 862 -15.63 12.88 5.30
CA THR A 862 -14.83 12.02 4.43
C THR A 862 -13.63 11.53 5.23
N VAL A 863 -13.35 10.24 5.15
CA VAL A 863 -12.03 9.69 5.48
C VAL A 863 -11.32 9.35 4.19
N GLN A 864 -10.02 9.62 4.10
CA GLN A 864 -9.28 9.38 2.86
C GLN A 864 -9.15 7.90 2.55
N ALA A 865 -8.52 7.13 3.46
CA ALA A 865 -8.50 5.67 3.46
C ALA A 865 -8.37 5.03 2.07
N ASP A 866 -7.46 5.49 1.22
CA ASP A 866 -7.21 4.84 -0.09
C ASP A 866 -5.91 4.04 0.03
N ILE A 867 -6.02 2.77 0.38
CA ILE A 867 -4.89 1.88 0.63
C ILE A 867 -4.13 1.53 -0.66
N LEU A 868 -4.80 1.54 -1.82
CA LEU A 868 -4.17 1.17 -3.09
C LEU A 868 -3.14 2.22 -3.53
N LYS A 869 -3.40 3.51 -3.29
CA LYS A 869 -2.39 4.55 -3.54
C LYS A 869 -1.22 4.49 -2.54
N GLU A 870 -1.41 3.92 -1.35
CA GLU A 870 -0.35 3.83 -0.33
C GLU A 870 0.75 2.91 -0.80
N ASP A 871 0.39 1.75 -1.35
CA ASP A 871 1.35 0.81 -1.95
C ASP A 871 1.99 1.37 -3.24
N GLN A 872 1.25 2.16 -4.01
CA GLN A 872 1.73 2.69 -5.29
C GLN A 872 2.65 3.91 -5.16
N ALA A 873 2.46 4.76 -4.15
CA ALA A 873 3.11 6.08 -4.12
C ALA A 873 3.36 6.67 -2.72
N GLN A 874 2.39 6.62 -1.82
CA GLN A 874 2.46 7.41 -0.56
C GLN A 874 3.20 6.70 0.57
N ASN A 875 3.30 5.36 0.52
CA ASN A 875 4.11 4.54 1.42
C ASN A 875 3.77 4.70 2.92
N THR A 876 2.53 5.05 3.29
CA THR A 876 2.06 5.10 4.70
C THR A 876 1.22 3.89 5.10
N CYS A 877 1.30 2.79 4.34
CA CYS A 877 0.64 1.54 4.70
C CYS A 877 1.39 0.84 5.85
N ILE A 878 0.73 0.72 7.01
CA ILE A 878 1.30 0.10 8.22
C ILE A 878 0.87 -1.37 8.41
N PHE A 879 -0.15 -1.79 7.68
CA PHE A 879 -0.61 -3.17 7.63
C PHE A 879 -0.33 -3.79 6.26
N SER A 880 -0.40 -5.12 6.14
CA SER A 880 -0.44 -5.74 4.81
C SER A 880 -1.61 -5.21 4.00
N THR A 881 -1.42 -4.96 2.71
CA THR A 881 -2.44 -4.43 1.79
C THR A 881 -3.75 -5.22 1.84
N GLU A 882 -3.68 -6.55 1.92
CA GLU A 882 -4.86 -7.43 2.02
C GLU A 882 -5.67 -7.17 3.30
N PHE A 883 -5.00 -7.12 4.45
CA PHE A 883 -5.65 -6.82 5.74
C PHE A 883 -6.26 -5.41 5.76
N ALA A 884 -5.54 -4.43 5.23
CA ALA A 884 -6.04 -3.06 5.15
C ALA A 884 -7.28 -2.94 4.24
N LEU A 885 -7.29 -3.59 3.07
CA LEU A 885 -8.46 -3.69 2.19
C LEU A 885 -9.64 -4.40 2.88
N ARG A 886 -9.37 -5.45 3.66
CA ARG A 886 -10.40 -6.13 4.45
C ARG A 886 -11.07 -5.17 5.44
N MET A 887 -10.28 -4.41 6.20
CA MET A 887 -10.82 -3.41 7.13
C MET A 887 -11.63 -2.33 6.40
N MET A 888 -11.21 -1.87 5.22
CA MET A 888 -12.00 -0.93 4.43
C MET A 888 -13.35 -1.49 4.00
N GLY A 889 -13.38 -2.75 3.55
CA GLY A 889 -14.65 -3.40 3.23
C GLY A 889 -15.54 -3.60 4.46
N ASP A 890 -14.95 -3.81 5.65
CA ASP A 890 -15.71 -3.92 6.90
C ASP A 890 -16.32 -2.57 7.30
N ILE A 891 -15.60 -1.45 7.09
CA ILE A 891 -16.14 -0.09 7.25
C ILE A 891 -17.31 0.13 6.30
N GLN A 892 -17.15 -0.21 5.02
CA GLN A 892 -18.22 -0.02 4.03
C GLN A 892 -19.45 -0.88 4.37
N GLN A 893 -19.26 -2.13 4.81
CA GLN A 893 -20.37 -2.98 5.23
C GLN A 893 -21.08 -2.37 6.44
N TYR A 894 -20.33 -1.90 7.43
CA TYR A 894 -20.91 -1.22 8.60
C TYR A 894 -21.72 0.02 8.19
N PHE A 895 -21.24 0.80 7.23
CA PHE A 895 -21.94 1.97 6.70
C PHE A 895 -23.26 1.59 6.03
N VAL A 896 -23.29 0.51 5.25
CA VAL A 896 -24.50 -0.03 4.63
C VAL A 896 -25.49 -0.48 5.70
N ASP A 897 -25.05 -1.31 6.64
CA ASP A 897 -25.89 -1.90 7.68
C ASP A 897 -26.52 -0.84 8.60
N HIS A 898 -25.77 0.24 8.89
CA HIS A 898 -26.19 1.33 9.77
C HIS A 898 -26.66 2.59 9.04
N LYS A 899 -26.91 2.50 7.72
CA LYS A 899 -27.44 3.61 6.89
C LYS A 899 -26.62 4.91 6.97
N VAL A 900 -25.30 4.79 7.07
CA VAL A 900 -24.36 5.93 7.03
C VAL A 900 -24.25 6.44 5.58
N ARG A 901 -25.10 7.40 5.21
CA ARG A 901 -25.23 7.87 3.81
C ARG A 901 -24.54 9.19 3.51
N ASN A 902 -24.14 9.93 4.55
CA ASN A 902 -23.58 11.27 4.41
C ASN A 902 -22.08 11.34 4.72
N PHE A 903 -21.46 10.19 5.01
CA PHE A 903 -20.02 10.06 5.24
C PHE A 903 -19.40 9.21 4.13
N TYR A 904 -18.33 9.71 3.53
CA TYR A 904 -17.56 8.98 2.51
C TYR A 904 -16.50 8.11 3.19
N SER A 905 -16.62 6.80 3.04
CA SER A 905 -15.72 5.79 3.62
C SER A 905 -14.35 5.71 2.95
N VAL A 906 -14.22 6.25 1.74
CA VAL A 906 -12.98 6.31 0.97
C VAL A 906 -12.98 7.52 0.05
N SER A 907 -11.80 8.14 -0.13
CA SER A 907 -11.52 9.17 -1.12
C SER A 907 -10.37 8.73 -2.01
N ILE A 908 -10.72 8.10 -3.13
CA ILE A 908 -9.78 7.60 -4.13
C ILE A 908 -8.94 8.78 -4.68
N SER A 909 -7.62 8.72 -4.53
CA SER A 909 -6.76 9.90 -4.69
C SER A 909 -5.57 9.67 -5.62
N GLY A 910 -5.50 10.48 -6.69
CA GLY A 910 -4.32 10.56 -7.57
C GLY A 910 -3.25 11.56 -7.16
N TYR A 911 -3.48 12.40 -6.15
CA TYR A 911 -2.56 13.51 -5.82
C TYR A 911 -1.14 13.01 -5.51
N HIS A 912 -1.02 12.07 -4.57
CA HIS A 912 0.27 11.52 -4.14
C HIS A 912 0.99 10.74 -5.24
N ILE A 913 0.24 10.08 -6.14
CA ILE A 913 0.80 9.41 -7.32
C ILE A 913 1.48 10.43 -8.24
N ALA A 914 0.86 11.60 -8.45
CA ALA A 914 1.46 12.67 -9.24
C ALA A 914 2.67 13.30 -8.55
N GLU A 915 2.59 13.58 -7.25
CA GLU A 915 3.71 14.14 -6.47
C GLU A 915 4.92 13.17 -6.41
N ALA A 916 4.68 11.86 -6.47
CA ALA A 916 5.74 10.86 -6.63
C ALA A 916 6.41 10.86 -8.02
N GLY A 917 5.91 11.68 -8.96
CA GLY A 917 6.49 11.88 -10.29
C GLY A 917 5.66 11.33 -11.46
N ALA A 918 4.44 10.84 -11.22
CA ALA A 918 3.58 10.37 -12.30
C ALA A 918 3.05 11.53 -13.15
N ASN A 919 3.09 11.36 -14.48
CA ASN A 919 2.46 12.33 -15.39
C ASN A 919 0.92 12.30 -15.28
N PRO A 920 0.20 13.33 -15.79
CA PRO A 920 -1.26 13.42 -15.65
C PRO A 920 -2.04 12.22 -16.21
N ILE A 921 -1.53 11.56 -17.25
CA ILE A 921 -2.18 10.36 -17.83
C ILE A 921 -2.08 9.20 -16.85
N SER A 922 -0.89 8.97 -16.29
CA SER A 922 -0.64 7.88 -15.34
C SER A 922 -1.39 8.12 -14.04
N GLN A 923 -1.41 9.37 -13.55
CA GLN A 923 -2.21 9.80 -12.41
C GLN A 923 -3.68 9.43 -12.60
N LEU A 924 -4.30 9.88 -13.68
CA LEU A 924 -5.72 9.63 -13.94
C LEU A 924 -6.00 8.13 -14.10
N ALA A 925 -5.17 7.42 -14.87
CA ALA A 925 -5.35 6.00 -15.13
C ALA A 925 -5.24 5.15 -13.86
N PHE A 926 -4.23 5.38 -13.01
CA PHE A 926 -4.07 4.64 -11.76
C PHE A 926 -5.17 4.99 -10.75
N THR A 927 -5.57 6.26 -10.65
CA THR A 927 -6.67 6.68 -9.75
C THR A 927 -7.98 5.99 -10.12
N LEU A 928 -8.35 6.00 -11.41
CA LEU A 928 -9.56 5.32 -11.87
C LEU A 928 -9.46 3.80 -11.72
N SER A 929 -8.30 3.22 -12.01
CA SER A 929 -8.04 1.80 -11.80
C SER A 929 -8.25 1.40 -10.33
N ASN A 930 -7.72 2.18 -9.38
CA ASN A 930 -7.91 1.95 -7.95
C ASN A 930 -9.39 2.04 -7.58
N GLY A 931 -10.10 3.04 -8.09
CA GLY A 931 -11.54 3.19 -7.89
C GLY A 931 -12.35 1.99 -8.39
N PHE A 932 -12.11 1.54 -9.62
CA PHE A 932 -12.77 0.35 -10.16
C PHE A 932 -12.40 -0.93 -9.40
N THR A 933 -11.18 -1.02 -8.87
CA THR A 933 -10.75 -2.15 -8.04
C THR A 933 -11.54 -2.22 -6.73
N ILE A 934 -11.77 -1.07 -6.09
CA ILE A 934 -12.60 -0.98 -4.88
C ILE A 934 -14.04 -1.36 -5.17
N VAL A 935 -14.58 -0.92 -6.32
CA VAL A 935 -15.94 -1.32 -6.78
C VAL A 935 -16.03 -2.85 -6.94
N GLU A 936 -15.12 -3.46 -7.68
CA GLU A 936 -15.11 -4.92 -7.87
C GLU A 936 -14.94 -5.67 -6.55
N TYR A 937 -14.12 -5.16 -5.64
CA TYR A 937 -13.95 -5.73 -4.31
C TYR A 937 -15.25 -5.69 -3.49
N TYR A 938 -15.96 -4.56 -3.47
CA TYR A 938 -17.24 -4.44 -2.76
C TYR A 938 -18.34 -5.31 -3.40
N LEU A 939 -18.39 -5.40 -4.73
CA LEU A 939 -19.27 -6.31 -5.45
C LEU A 939 -18.96 -7.78 -5.11
N ALA A 940 -17.68 -8.16 -5.01
CA ALA A 940 -17.28 -9.50 -4.61
C ALA A 940 -17.68 -9.85 -3.16
N ARG A 941 -17.85 -8.84 -2.30
CA ARG A 941 -18.41 -8.97 -0.95
C ARG A 941 -19.94 -9.02 -0.92
N GLY A 942 -20.62 -8.88 -2.06
CA GLY A 942 -22.08 -8.93 -2.15
C GLY A 942 -22.79 -7.60 -1.88
N MET A 943 -22.06 -6.48 -1.88
CA MET A 943 -22.67 -5.14 -1.78
C MET A 943 -23.30 -4.73 -3.12
N GLN A 944 -24.34 -3.90 -3.07
CA GLN A 944 -24.89 -3.26 -4.28
C GLN A 944 -23.94 -2.17 -4.79
N ILE A 945 -24.03 -1.86 -6.09
CA ILE A 945 -23.22 -0.85 -6.78
C ILE A 945 -23.42 0.56 -6.22
#